data_AF-A0ABD3QAM2-F1
#
_entry.id   AF-A0ABD3QAM2-F1
#
_cell.length_a   1.000
_cell.length_b   1.000
_cell.length_c   1.000
_cell.angle_alpha   90.00
_cell.angle_beta   90.00
_cell.angle_gamma   90.00
#
_symmetry.space_group_name_H-M   'P 1'
#
loop_
_entity.id
_entity.type
_entity.pdbx_description
1 polymer ?
#
loop_
_entity_poly.entity_id
_entity_poly.type
_entity_poly.pdbx_seq_one_letter_code
_entity_poly.pdbx_strand_id
1 'polypeptide(L)'
;CLPVIKEPRNPSKRNGCHSLHHHPPSKIATLDRMKTFLLLLTLSQCSKVAAFQSISSSLPRRPLSNLHVASLENINGATAVGDGDYSASQITVLSGLEPVRKRPGMCKLHYIGSTGPDGLHHLIWEVLDNSVDEALAGHASLITVTLHDDPHNEGGGNCITIVDNGRGIPYDLHPTTGHSALETVLTVLHAGGKFDNAGASSGYKVSGGLHGVGISVVNALSEYVEVTSERKGGRKGMRFERGCAVGGLVDVEEQLKPFGDEVVFRTNEKSMVDLEDVEPSKKTDDKEAKKKKSTSKSKPTNTVDDDDISNASSLAYKTDLVRRLSSKRGSGTSVTFLPDITVFKGSDGKPDVTFDANRLTSRMDEIAYLNAGLVLTLQDKRTNVKKAVKQSANDNEVTIFHHAGGLSEYVERLCREKTPLFGGTGGKTKTKRKAKSATDDDDSKDGLTLSDDGSTILYQGTITPSNSDAPQTPITIDIALRYSANSYNEQILSFVNNIRTRDGGSHVEGLKSCLTRTINQQARRLGKLKDADANLLGDYVREGLTAIVSVSVAEPEFEGQTKGRLGNPEVRPAVETAFGGALSKFFDFNPDVLNYIFESASQAQAAAAAAKAAREVVRRKTLLHSTVLPGKLSDCASRDLSETEVFIVEGDSAAGSAKQGRDRRTQAILPLRGKILNIERAPPERIYQNSELQGLISACGLGIKGAELEENSLRYGKIVIMTDADVDGAHIRVLLLTFFFRYQRELVEKGYLYIAQPPLYKIVSGTGRNRVEKYTFTDEEKDAYLRERLSIEDGKPITDQDLSDGNVTIQRFKGLGEMMPKQLWDTTMNPETRILLQVSVNDCALADQTLDILMGDAVAPRRNFISENAESLNLGDLDV
;
A
#
# COMPACT_ATOMS: atom_id res chain seq x y z
N CYS A 1 -52.94 25.99 -24.14
CA CYS A 1 -53.38 26.01 -25.55
C CYS A 1 -53.06 24.66 -26.22
N LEU A 2 -53.81 24.28 -27.25
CA LEU A 2 -53.55 23.15 -28.15
C LEU A 2 -52.67 23.62 -29.33
N PRO A 3 -52.09 22.77 -30.22
CA PRO A 3 -52.44 21.38 -30.60
C PRO A 3 -51.27 20.37 -30.41
N VAL A 4 -51.31 19.04 -30.68
CA VAL A 4 -52.17 18.07 -31.42
C VAL A 4 -51.95 17.94 -32.95
N ILE A 5 -51.20 16.90 -33.34
CA ILE A 5 -51.21 16.29 -34.69
C ILE A 5 -51.44 14.78 -34.53
N LYS A 6 -51.96 14.10 -35.56
CA LYS A 6 -52.30 12.66 -35.59
C LYS A 6 -51.66 11.96 -36.78
N GLU A 7 -51.46 10.65 -36.66
CA GLU A 7 -51.17 9.73 -37.79
C GLU A 7 -52.31 8.70 -38.02
N PRO A 8 -52.37 8.02 -39.19
CA PRO A 8 -53.59 7.36 -39.69
C PRO A 8 -53.64 5.81 -39.50
N ARG A 9 -54.48 5.11 -40.28
CA ARG A 9 -55.02 3.75 -40.01
C ARG A 9 -54.55 2.65 -41.00
N ASN A 10 -54.41 1.41 -40.46
CA ASN A 10 -54.86 0.06 -40.92
C ASN A 10 -55.68 -0.05 -42.25
N PRO A 11 -55.82 -1.22 -42.99
CA PRO A 11 -55.75 -2.63 -42.52
C PRO A 11 -55.41 -3.83 -43.52
N SER A 12 -55.41 -5.10 -43.02
CA SER A 12 -56.26 -6.26 -43.47
C SER A 12 -55.67 -7.63 -43.95
N LYS A 13 -56.44 -8.74 -43.68
CA LYS A 13 -56.54 -10.09 -44.33
C LYS A 13 -55.40 -11.14 -44.14
N ARG A 14 -55.60 -12.49 -44.23
CA ARG A 14 -56.72 -13.45 -43.87
C ARG A 14 -56.30 -14.95 -44.07
N ASN A 15 -56.80 -15.89 -43.22
CA ASN A 15 -56.90 -17.38 -43.37
C ASN A 15 -55.58 -18.23 -43.44
N GLY A 16 -55.50 -19.52 -43.05
CA GLY A 16 -56.43 -20.42 -42.33
C GLY A 16 -55.94 -21.91 -42.14
N CYS A 17 -56.44 -22.60 -41.11
CA CYS A 17 -56.48 -24.07 -40.79
C CYS A 17 -55.31 -25.05 -41.09
N HIS A 18 -54.79 -25.72 -40.04
CA HIS A 18 -55.20 -27.11 -39.66
C HIS A 18 -54.68 -27.57 -38.26
N SER A 19 -55.24 -28.68 -37.78
CA SER A 19 -54.95 -29.48 -36.58
C SER A 19 -53.57 -30.18 -36.59
N LEU A 20 -52.91 -30.63 -35.50
CA LEU A 20 -53.04 -30.62 -34.00
C LEU A 20 -51.63 -31.09 -33.44
N HIS A 21 -51.26 -31.32 -32.16
CA HIS A 21 -51.90 -31.40 -30.83
C HIS A 21 -50.87 -31.09 -29.67
N HIS A 22 -51.16 -31.54 -28.44
CA HIS A 22 -50.31 -31.69 -27.23
C HIS A 22 -49.53 -30.50 -26.60
N HIS A 23 -49.92 -30.23 -25.34
CA HIS A 23 -49.23 -29.52 -24.24
C HIS A 23 -48.99 -27.99 -24.35
N PRO A 24 -48.97 -27.26 -23.20
CA PRO A 24 -49.38 -25.85 -23.18
C PRO A 24 -48.24 -24.84 -23.00
N PRO A 25 -48.19 -23.77 -23.81
CA PRO A 25 -47.42 -22.57 -23.54
C PRO A 25 -48.34 -21.40 -23.13
N SER A 26 -48.30 -20.97 -21.86
CA SER A 26 -49.03 -19.80 -21.36
C SER A 26 -48.20 -18.52 -21.46
N LYS A 27 -48.58 -17.59 -22.36
CA LYS A 27 -48.02 -16.23 -22.40
C LYS A 27 -49.06 -15.16 -22.77
N ILE A 28 -48.94 -14.02 -22.08
CA ILE A 28 -49.55 -12.71 -22.35
C ILE A 28 -51.06 -12.58 -22.06
N ALA A 29 -51.36 -12.11 -20.85
CA ALA A 29 -52.46 -11.18 -20.56
C ALA A 29 -52.02 -10.24 -19.41
N THR A 30 -52.45 -8.97 -19.45
CA THR A 30 -52.47 -7.99 -18.33
C THR A 30 -51.34 -8.10 -17.28
N LEU A 31 -50.20 -7.41 -17.39
CA LEU A 31 -50.05 -5.93 -17.38
C LEU A 31 -50.62 -5.22 -16.12
N ASP A 32 -50.74 -5.90 -14.97
CA ASP A 32 -51.30 -5.28 -13.74
C ASP A 32 -50.55 -5.60 -12.43
N ARG A 33 -49.22 -5.85 -12.49
CA ARG A 33 -48.39 -6.07 -11.27
C ARG A 33 -47.05 -5.33 -11.21
N MET A 34 -46.74 -4.46 -12.18
CA MET A 34 -45.51 -3.64 -12.16
C MET A 34 -45.71 -2.19 -11.69
N LYS A 35 -46.95 -1.75 -11.40
CA LYS A 35 -47.21 -0.40 -10.86
C LYS A 35 -47.11 -0.30 -9.34
N THR A 36 -47.22 -1.40 -8.60
CA THR A 36 -47.31 -1.40 -7.14
C THR A 36 -45.95 -1.39 -6.42
N PHE A 37 -44.88 -1.82 -7.09
CA PHE A 37 -43.54 -1.92 -6.46
C PHE A 37 -42.69 -0.65 -6.62
N LEU A 38 -42.86 0.10 -7.71
CA LEU A 38 -42.10 1.33 -7.96
C LEU A 38 -42.62 2.55 -7.17
N LEU A 39 -43.83 2.46 -6.61
CA LEU A 39 -44.47 3.52 -5.83
C LEU A 39 -44.07 3.53 -4.35
N LEU A 40 -43.49 2.43 -3.84
CA LEU A 40 -43.10 2.30 -2.43
C LEU A 40 -41.65 2.75 -2.14
N LEU A 41 -40.79 2.79 -3.16
CA LEU A 41 -39.41 3.29 -3.02
C LEU A 41 -39.27 4.80 -3.27
N THR A 42 -40.31 5.47 -3.75
CA THR A 42 -40.32 6.90 -4.10
C THR A 42 -41.00 7.81 -3.06
N LEU A 43 -41.51 7.24 -1.96
CA LEU A 43 -42.23 7.97 -0.90
C LEU A 43 -41.53 8.02 0.48
N SER A 44 -40.26 7.59 0.56
CA SER A 44 -39.51 7.54 1.83
C SER A 44 -38.59 8.75 2.09
N GLN A 45 -38.27 9.57 1.08
CA GLN A 45 -37.26 10.66 1.20
C GLN A 45 -37.73 12.05 0.69
N CYS A 46 -39.03 12.35 0.64
CA CYS A 46 -39.55 13.64 0.18
C CYS A 46 -40.61 14.28 1.09
N SER A 47 -40.40 14.24 2.41
CA SER A 47 -41.31 14.84 3.42
C SER A 47 -40.59 15.69 4.45
N LYS A 48 -39.89 16.77 4.02
CA LYS A 48 -39.35 17.79 4.97
C LYS A 48 -39.04 19.20 4.43
N VAL A 49 -39.25 19.50 3.14
CA VAL A 49 -38.84 20.79 2.53
C VAL A 49 -40.01 21.65 2.00
N ALA A 50 -41.18 21.05 1.74
CA ALA A 50 -42.32 21.72 1.10
C ALA A 50 -43.41 22.19 2.09
N ALA A 51 -43.06 23.03 3.07
CA ALA A 51 -44.00 23.55 4.07
C ALA A 51 -43.79 25.04 4.44
N PHE A 52 -43.02 25.80 3.66
CA PHE A 52 -42.58 27.16 4.04
C PHE A 52 -42.69 28.21 2.93
N GLN A 53 -43.63 28.06 1.97
CA GLN A 53 -43.78 29.02 0.87
C GLN A 53 -45.21 29.28 0.37
N SER A 54 -46.21 29.30 1.27
CA SER A 54 -47.55 29.80 0.94
C SER A 54 -48.35 30.30 2.16
N ILE A 55 -48.08 31.52 2.61
CA ILE A 55 -49.03 32.51 3.18
C ILE A 55 -48.28 33.86 3.18
N SER A 56 -48.53 34.68 2.17
CA SER A 56 -47.95 36.04 2.05
C SER A 56 -48.84 36.91 1.16
N SER A 57 -50.06 37.21 1.63
CA SER A 57 -50.98 38.15 0.96
C SER A 57 -52.24 38.48 1.79
N SER A 58 -52.14 38.75 3.10
CA SER A 58 -53.24 39.38 3.85
C SER A 58 -52.84 40.06 5.17
N LEU A 59 -53.35 41.28 5.35
CA LEU A 59 -53.55 42.04 6.61
C LEU A 59 -52.28 42.61 7.32
N PRO A 60 -52.44 43.65 8.17
CA PRO A 60 -51.48 44.77 8.18
C PRO A 60 -50.48 44.81 9.35
N ARG A 61 -49.37 45.50 9.13
CA ARG A 61 -48.35 45.81 10.16
C ARG A 61 -48.87 46.82 11.19
N ARG A 62 -48.61 46.57 12.47
CA ARG A 62 -48.53 47.57 13.56
C ARG A 62 -47.29 47.26 14.40
N PRO A 63 -46.56 48.28 14.90
CA PRO A 63 -45.45 48.06 15.82
C PRO A 63 -45.97 47.78 17.24
N LEU A 64 -45.34 46.85 17.95
CA LEU A 64 -45.56 46.62 19.37
C LEU A 64 -44.38 47.16 20.17
N SER A 65 -44.57 48.34 20.74
CA SER A 65 -43.76 48.87 21.85
C SER A 65 -44.61 48.83 23.12
N ASN A 66 -44.01 48.40 24.23
CA ASN A 66 -44.58 48.34 25.59
C ASN A 66 -45.79 47.41 25.78
N LEU A 67 -45.57 46.30 26.49
CA LEU A 67 -46.54 45.80 27.48
C LEU A 67 -45.80 45.04 28.59
N HIS A 68 -46.36 45.07 29.80
CA HIS A 68 -45.66 44.79 31.05
C HIS A 68 -45.82 43.35 31.55
N VAL A 69 -44.96 42.97 32.48
CA VAL A 69 -44.90 41.67 33.16
C VAL A 69 -46.25 41.22 33.76
N ALA A 70 -46.60 39.95 33.58
CA ALA A 70 -47.60 39.26 34.41
C ALA A 70 -47.28 37.74 34.56
N SER A 71 -46.74 37.38 35.73
CA SER A 71 -46.88 36.10 36.45
C SER A 71 -47.07 34.78 35.68
N LEU A 72 -46.05 33.92 35.72
CA LEU A 72 -46.20 32.46 35.89
C LEU A 72 -45.08 31.96 36.80
N GLU A 73 -45.42 31.29 37.90
CA GLU A 73 -44.45 30.81 38.90
C GLU A 73 -44.20 29.30 38.80
N ASN A 74 -42.97 28.90 39.12
CA ASN A 74 -42.57 27.61 39.72
C ASN A 74 -43.02 26.30 39.04
N ILE A 75 -42.16 25.77 38.15
CA ILE A 75 -41.72 24.37 38.26
C ILE A 75 -40.17 24.35 38.20
N ASN A 76 -39.53 23.96 39.30
CA ASN A 76 -38.08 23.75 39.35
C ASN A 76 -37.71 22.39 38.73
N GLY A 77 -36.58 22.29 38.02
CA GLY A 77 -36.14 20.98 37.50
C GLY A 77 -34.96 20.95 36.53
N ALA A 78 -34.41 22.08 36.07
CA ALA A 78 -33.23 22.10 35.21
C ALA A 78 -32.26 23.21 35.63
N THR A 79 -30.99 22.85 35.81
CA THR A 79 -29.89 23.83 35.88
C THR A 79 -29.72 24.46 34.50
N ALA A 80 -30.20 25.69 34.33
CA ALA A 80 -29.95 26.46 33.12
C ALA A 80 -28.44 26.69 32.97
N VAL A 81 -27.85 26.06 31.94
CA VAL A 81 -26.58 26.54 31.38
C VAL A 81 -26.85 27.98 30.91
N GLY A 82 -26.00 28.92 31.31
CA GLY A 82 -26.28 30.35 31.17
C GLY A 82 -26.63 30.76 29.74
N ASP A 83 -27.59 31.68 29.63
CA ASP A 83 -28.07 32.24 28.36
C ASP A 83 -26.97 33.13 27.76
N GLY A 84 -26.05 32.51 27.03
CA GLY A 84 -24.87 33.17 26.47
C GLY A 84 -25.21 33.84 25.14
N ASP A 85 -25.33 35.17 25.15
CA ASP A 85 -25.65 36.04 24.01
C ASP A 85 -24.90 35.67 22.71
N TYR A 86 -25.49 34.77 21.90
CA TYR A 86 -24.93 34.32 20.62
C TYR A 86 -25.08 35.41 19.57
N SER A 87 -24.12 36.34 19.64
CA SER A 87 -24.06 37.59 18.89
C SER A 87 -22.98 37.51 17.81
N ALA A 88 -23.03 38.41 16.83
CA ALA A 88 -22.11 38.38 15.68
C ALA A 88 -20.62 38.45 16.07
N SER A 89 -20.29 39.02 17.23
CA SER A 89 -18.93 39.04 17.80
C SER A 89 -18.41 37.66 18.26
N GLN A 90 -19.27 36.65 18.38
CA GLN A 90 -18.86 35.25 18.60
C GLN A 90 -18.52 34.52 17.29
N ILE A 91 -18.74 35.14 16.12
CA ILE A 91 -18.38 34.56 14.81
C ILE A 91 -16.90 34.90 14.51
N THR A 92 -16.00 34.02 14.94
CA THR A 92 -14.56 34.16 14.66
C THR A 92 -14.25 33.93 13.18
N VAL A 93 -14.02 35.00 12.43
CA VAL A 93 -13.42 34.94 11.08
C VAL A 93 -11.91 34.75 11.23
N LEU A 94 -11.34 33.78 10.51
CA LEU A 94 -9.90 33.50 10.48
C LEU A 94 -9.34 33.91 9.12
N SER A 95 -8.35 34.80 9.12
CA SER A 95 -7.74 35.39 7.92
C SER A 95 -6.38 34.78 7.58
N GLY A 96 -5.99 34.81 6.29
CA GLY A 96 -4.71 34.30 5.83
C GLY A 96 -4.53 32.80 6.13
N LEU A 97 -3.41 32.45 6.75
CA LEU A 97 -3.05 31.06 7.08
C LEU A 97 -3.49 30.60 8.48
N GLU A 98 -4.15 31.47 9.28
CA GLU A 98 -4.71 31.07 10.58
C GLU A 98 -5.68 29.87 10.53
N PRO A 99 -6.56 29.70 9.51
CA PRO A 99 -7.45 28.53 9.44
C PRO A 99 -6.69 27.20 9.44
N VAL A 100 -5.54 27.16 8.74
CA VAL A 100 -4.68 25.98 8.61
C VAL A 100 -4.08 25.60 9.96
N ARG A 101 -3.52 26.60 10.68
CA ARG A 101 -2.86 26.40 11.98
C ARG A 101 -3.84 26.13 13.13
N LYS A 102 -5.00 26.80 13.16
CA LYS A 102 -6.01 26.62 14.21
C LYS A 102 -6.88 25.37 14.01
N ARG A 103 -6.95 24.82 12.78
CA ARG A 103 -7.61 23.54 12.50
C ARG A 103 -6.79 22.61 11.58
N PRO A 104 -5.66 22.05 12.06
CA PRO A 104 -4.97 20.96 11.37
C PRO A 104 -5.91 19.75 11.16
N GLY A 105 -6.92 19.59 12.03
CA GLY A 105 -8.01 18.62 11.89
C GLY A 105 -8.93 18.83 10.66
N MET A 106 -9.06 20.04 10.11
CA MET A 106 -9.69 20.23 8.79
C MET A 106 -8.72 19.87 7.67
N CYS A 107 -7.45 20.23 7.82
CA CYS A 107 -6.35 19.84 6.93
C CYS A 107 -6.13 18.32 6.90
N LYS A 108 -6.58 17.59 7.93
CA LYS A 108 -6.61 16.13 8.02
C LYS A 108 -7.49 15.47 6.93
N LEU A 109 -8.51 16.16 6.42
CA LEU A 109 -9.25 15.73 5.21
C LEU A 109 -8.84 16.50 3.94
N HIS A 110 -8.27 17.71 4.07
CA HIS A 110 -8.16 18.63 2.93
C HIS A 110 -6.74 18.95 2.42
N TYR A 111 -5.67 18.76 3.20
CA TYR A 111 -4.33 19.23 2.81
C TYR A 111 -3.12 18.37 3.23
N ILE A 112 -3.19 17.57 4.30
CA ILE A 112 -2.03 16.79 4.83
C ILE A 112 -2.37 15.37 5.31
N GLY A 113 -3.64 14.99 5.44
CA GLY A 113 -4.07 13.64 5.83
C GLY A 113 -3.91 13.28 7.32
N SER A 114 -2.81 13.69 7.98
CA SER A 114 -2.60 13.47 9.42
C SER A 114 -1.71 14.54 10.05
N THR A 115 -1.58 14.52 11.38
CA THR A 115 -0.60 15.32 12.15
C THR A 115 0.50 14.44 12.76
N GLY A 116 0.62 13.19 12.28
CA GLY A 116 1.69 12.27 12.64
C GLY A 116 2.72 12.16 11.52
N PRO A 117 3.56 11.10 11.52
CA PRO A 117 4.67 10.95 10.58
C PRO A 117 4.29 11.05 9.09
N ASP A 118 3.11 10.57 8.69
CA ASP A 118 2.68 10.65 7.28
C ASP A 118 2.41 12.10 6.82
N GLY A 119 1.77 12.92 7.68
CA GLY A 119 1.50 14.33 7.39
C GLY A 119 2.76 15.20 7.44
N LEU A 120 3.70 14.85 8.31
CA LEU A 120 5.03 15.46 8.37
C LEU A 120 5.80 15.29 7.05
N HIS A 121 5.80 14.08 6.49
CA HIS A 121 6.40 13.82 5.16
C HIS A 121 5.59 14.44 4.02
N HIS A 122 4.28 14.67 4.20
CA HIS A 122 3.44 15.35 3.21
C HIS A 122 3.90 16.79 2.92
N LEU A 123 4.47 17.48 3.91
CA LEU A 123 5.08 18.80 3.69
C LEU A 123 6.24 18.73 2.69
N ILE A 124 7.04 17.65 2.74
CA ILE A 124 8.15 17.43 1.81
C ILE A 124 7.61 17.15 0.41
N TRP A 125 6.56 16.32 0.29
CA TRP A 125 5.96 15.98 -1.00
C TRP A 125 5.41 17.22 -1.72
N GLU A 126 4.70 18.11 -1.02
CA GLU A 126 4.19 19.34 -1.64
C GLU A 126 5.31 20.30 -2.11
N VAL A 127 6.49 20.35 -1.48
CA VAL A 127 7.63 21.12 -2.01
C VAL A 127 8.33 20.37 -3.15
N LEU A 128 8.57 19.07 -3.00
CA LEU A 128 9.26 18.24 -3.99
C LEU A 128 8.47 18.11 -5.30
N ASP A 129 7.17 17.82 -5.23
CA ASP A 129 6.30 17.71 -6.41
C ASP A 129 6.19 19.07 -7.15
N ASN A 130 6.34 20.21 -6.46
CA ASN A 130 6.42 21.53 -7.12
C ASN A 130 7.72 21.71 -7.93
N SER A 131 8.86 21.24 -7.45
CA SER A 131 10.12 21.21 -8.21
C SER A 131 10.11 20.15 -9.32
N VAL A 132 9.37 19.05 -9.16
CA VAL A 132 9.14 18.05 -10.21
C VAL A 132 8.22 18.59 -11.32
N ASP A 133 7.24 19.44 -11.00
CA ASP A 133 6.42 20.14 -12.01
C ASP A 133 7.27 21.09 -12.89
N GLU A 134 8.37 21.68 -12.39
CA GLU A 134 9.35 22.39 -13.23
C GLU A 134 10.16 21.43 -14.14
N ALA A 135 10.37 20.19 -13.73
CA ALA A 135 11.04 19.17 -14.56
C ALA A 135 10.10 18.62 -15.65
N LEU A 136 8.82 18.36 -15.32
CA LEU A 136 7.77 18.03 -16.29
C LEU A 136 7.57 19.15 -17.34
N ALA A 137 7.71 20.41 -16.94
CA ALA A 137 7.71 21.55 -17.86
C ALA A 137 9.00 21.67 -18.71
N GLY A 138 9.98 20.77 -18.55
CA GLY A 138 11.24 20.76 -19.31
C GLY A 138 12.24 21.84 -18.88
N HIS A 139 12.09 22.40 -17.67
CA HIS A 139 12.94 23.49 -17.19
C HIS A 139 13.92 23.08 -16.08
N ALA A 140 13.55 22.14 -15.21
CA ALA A 140 14.45 21.55 -14.22
C ALA A 140 15.00 20.18 -14.68
N SER A 141 16.16 19.80 -14.16
CA SER A 141 16.85 18.53 -14.48
C SER A 141 17.67 17.96 -13.30
N LEU A 142 17.94 18.75 -12.27
CA LEU A 142 18.66 18.36 -11.06
C LEU A 142 17.96 18.97 -9.83
N ILE A 143 17.34 18.10 -9.03
CA ILE A 143 16.68 18.45 -7.77
C ILE A 143 17.47 17.80 -6.62
N THR A 144 17.90 18.61 -5.66
CA THR A 144 18.69 18.18 -4.50
C THR A 144 17.88 18.35 -3.23
N VAL A 145 17.80 17.29 -2.42
CA VAL A 145 17.14 17.24 -1.11
C VAL A 145 18.21 17.01 -0.05
N THR A 146 18.28 17.88 0.96
CA THR A 146 19.22 17.76 2.09
C THR A 146 18.45 17.78 3.40
N LEU A 147 18.55 16.71 4.18
CA LEU A 147 18.21 16.69 5.60
C LEU A 147 19.39 17.21 6.42
N HIS A 148 19.13 18.07 7.40
CA HIS A 148 20.15 18.61 8.28
C HIS A 148 19.59 18.97 9.65
N ASP A 149 20.50 19.21 10.60
CA ASP A 149 20.15 19.82 11.89
C ASP A 149 19.86 21.32 11.67
N ASP A 150 19.10 21.93 12.57
CA ASP A 150 18.80 23.37 12.53
C ASP A 150 20.08 24.20 12.77
N PRO A 151 20.51 25.08 11.84
CA PRO A 151 21.71 25.90 12.02
C PRO A 151 21.62 26.88 13.20
N HIS A 152 20.44 27.04 13.81
CA HIS A 152 20.23 27.84 15.01
C HIS A 152 20.15 27.01 16.32
N ASN A 153 20.17 25.67 16.26
CA ASN A 153 19.92 24.82 17.42
C ASN A 153 20.66 23.46 17.35
N GLU A 154 21.85 23.40 17.96
CA GLU A 154 22.77 22.25 17.96
C GLU A 154 22.24 21.03 18.76
N GLY A 155 21.20 20.34 18.26
CA GLY A 155 20.70 19.11 18.88
C GLY A 155 19.51 18.40 18.23
N GLY A 156 18.84 18.98 17.22
CA GLY A 156 17.61 18.42 16.62
C GLY A 156 17.63 18.32 15.09
N GLY A 157 17.62 17.10 14.56
CA GLY A 157 17.73 16.80 13.13
C GLY A 157 16.42 16.85 12.33
N ASN A 158 15.77 18.02 12.33
CA ASN A 158 14.41 18.21 11.80
C ASN A 158 14.30 19.29 10.70
N CYS A 159 15.42 19.79 10.15
CA CYS A 159 15.38 20.70 9.01
C CYS A 159 15.54 19.96 7.67
N ILE A 160 14.88 20.49 6.64
CA ILE A 160 15.03 20.02 5.26
C ILE A 160 15.17 21.20 4.30
N THR A 161 16.06 21.04 3.32
CA THR A 161 16.28 21.97 2.21
C THR A 161 16.06 21.23 0.89
N ILE A 162 15.26 21.80 -0.02
CA ILE A 162 15.06 21.31 -1.39
C ILE A 162 15.54 22.40 -2.37
N VAL A 163 16.31 22.02 -3.39
CA VAL A 163 16.90 22.95 -4.36
C VAL A 163 16.78 22.42 -5.80
N ASP A 164 16.01 23.12 -6.63
CA ASP A 164 15.89 22.85 -8.07
C ASP A 164 16.80 23.76 -8.92
N ASN A 165 16.88 23.44 -10.22
CA ASN A 165 17.49 24.29 -11.26
C ASN A 165 16.45 24.76 -12.30
N GLY A 166 15.20 24.95 -11.89
CA GLY A 166 14.10 25.38 -12.76
C GLY A 166 14.12 26.87 -13.06
N ARG A 167 12.95 27.44 -13.38
CA ARG A 167 12.81 28.86 -13.74
C ARG A 167 12.90 29.82 -12.55
N GLY A 168 12.77 29.32 -11.33
CA GLY A 168 12.65 30.12 -10.11
C GLY A 168 11.26 30.75 -9.92
N ILE A 169 10.74 30.71 -8.69
CA ILE A 169 9.49 31.37 -8.29
C ILE A 169 9.56 32.88 -8.62
N PRO A 170 8.57 33.47 -9.32
CA PRO A 170 8.57 34.90 -9.59
C PRO A 170 8.58 35.74 -8.31
N TYR A 171 9.50 36.71 -8.22
CA TYR A 171 9.56 37.71 -7.15
C TYR A 171 9.13 39.12 -7.61
N ASP A 172 8.64 39.25 -8.84
CA ASP A 172 8.02 40.47 -9.36
C ASP A 172 6.75 40.84 -8.56
N LEU A 173 6.33 42.11 -8.57
CA LEU A 173 5.10 42.53 -7.89
C LEU A 173 3.85 41.93 -8.57
N HIS A 174 2.96 41.35 -7.76
CA HIS A 174 1.73 40.72 -8.24
C HIS A 174 0.58 41.75 -8.33
N PRO A 175 -0.10 41.89 -9.49
CA PRO A 175 -0.96 43.05 -9.76
C PRO A 175 -2.19 43.16 -8.86
N THR A 176 -2.72 42.04 -8.35
CA THR A 176 -3.95 42.03 -7.53
C THR A 176 -3.68 42.21 -6.03
N THR A 177 -2.50 41.78 -5.55
CA THR A 177 -2.16 41.83 -4.11
C THR A 177 -1.25 43.01 -3.77
N GLY A 178 -0.48 43.55 -4.71
CA GLY A 178 0.51 44.62 -4.46
C GLY A 178 1.77 44.15 -3.72
N HIS A 179 1.78 42.92 -3.22
CA HIS A 179 2.92 42.21 -2.65
C HIS A 179 3.77 41.56 -3.74
N SER A 180 4.92 40.99 -3.37
CA SER A 180 5.69 40.16 -4.33
C SER A 180 4.91 38.88 -4.66
N ALA A 181 5.11 38.33 -5.87
CA ALA A 181 4.49 37.07 -6.26
C ALA A 181 4.99 35.89 -5.38
N LEU A 182 6.24 35.92 -4.93
CA LEU A 182 6.82 34.97 -3.98
C LEU A 182 6.06 35.02 -2.65
N GLU A 183 5.96 36.19 -2.02
CA GLU A 183 5.18 36.42 -0.80
C GLU A 183 3.72 36.02 -0.96
N THR A 184 3.10 36.35 -2.10
CA THR A 184 1.70 36.02 -2.41
C THR A 184 1.48 34.50 -2.43
N VAL A 185 2.33 33.73 -3.12
CA VAL A 185 2.21 32.25 -3.21
C VAL A 185 2.48 31.55 -1.87
N LEU A 186 3.27 32.17 -0.99
CA LEU A 186 3.57 31.63 0.35
C LEU A 186 2.59 32.06 1.45
N THR A 187 1.78 33.12 1.25
CA THR A 187 0.87 33.66 2.29
C THR A 187 -0.62 33.60 1.94
N VAL A 188 -0.98 33.43 0.65
CA VAL A 188 -2.37 33.41 0.18
C VAL A 188 -2.75 31.99 -0.27
N LEU A 189 -3.81 31.44 0.33
CA LEU A 189 -4.40 30.17 -0.11
C LEU A 189 -4.97 30.32 -1.52
N HIS A 190 -4.77 29.31 -2.37
CA HIS A 190 -5.18 29.29 -3.77
C HIS A 190 -4.48 30.36 -4.65
N ALA A 191 -3.22 30.66 -4.36
CA ALA A 191 -2.36 31.51 -5.20
C ALA A 191 -1.27 30.68 -5.88
N GLY A 192 -1.22 30.69 -7.22
CA GLY A 192 -0.21 29.97 -8.00
C GLY A 192 -0.49 29.99 -9.50
N GLY A 193 0.55 29.78 -10.31
CA GLY A 193 0.44 29.79 -11.79
C GLY A 193 -0.04 28.49 -12.42
N LYS A 194 -0.90 27.72 -11.73
CA LYS A 194 -1.29 26.33 -12.09
C LYS A 194 -2.80 26.15 -12.33
N PHE A 195 -3.56 27.24 -12.45
CA PHE A 195 -5.03 27.21 -12.60
C PHE A 195 -5.53 27.38 -14.05
N ASP A 196 -4.81 28.10 -14.92
CA ASP A 196 -5.31 28.55 -16.23
C ASP A 196 -4.68 27.77 -17.42
N ASN A 197 -4.80 26.45 -17.45
CA ASN A 197 -4.16 25.61 -18.48
C ASN A 197 -4.82 25.71 -19.87
N ALA A 198 -6.01 26.31 -19.97
CA ALA A 198 -6.74 26.56 -21.21
C ALA A 198 -6.12 27.64 -22.15
N GLY A 199 -5.00 28.28 -21.77
CA GLY A 199 -4.40 29.38 -22.53
C GLY A 199 -2.91 29.21 -22.85
N ALA A 200 -2.46 29.77 -23.98
CA ALA A 200 -1.06 29.76 -24.44
C ALA A 200 -0.08 30.59 -23.56
N SER A 201 -0.54 31.04 -22.39
CA SER A 201 0.20 31.83 -21.40
C SER A 201 0.25 31.17 -20.00
N SER A 202 -0.19 29.92 -19.85
CA SER A 202 -0.03 29.19 -18.58
C SER A 202 1.45 28.99 -18.25
N GLY A 203 1.78 28.97 -16.94
CA GLY A 203 3.12 28.65 -16.46
C GLY A 203 3.49 27.17 -16.64
N TYR A 204 2.50 26.29 -16.75
CA TYR A 204 2.66 24.83 -16.87
C TYR A 204 1.67 24.29 -17.91
N LYS A 205 2.09 23.31 -18.72
CA LYS A 205 1.19 22.64 -19.67
C LYS A 205 0.51 21.40 -19.06
N VAL A 206 1.19 20.77 -18.11
CA VAL A 206 0.78 19.62 -17.30
C VAL A 206 1.44 19.81 -15.93
N SER A 207 0.73 19.53 -14.84
CA SER A 207 1.25 19.64 -13.47
C SER A 207 0.42 18.84 -12.47
N GLY A 208 1.04 18.28 -11.43
CA GLY A 208 0.33 17.62 -10.32
C GLY A 208 -0.24 18.57 -9.26
N GLY A 209 0.31 19.78 -9.16
CA GLY A 209 -0.07 20.80 -8.16
C GLY A 209 -1.27 21.67 -8.54
N LEU A 210 -2.49 21.13 -8.57
CA LEU A 210 -3.69 21.82 -9.09
C LEU A 210 -4.33 22.88 -8.17
N HIS A 211 -4.11 22.80 -6.85
CA HIS A 211 -4.92 23.57 -5.88
C HIS A 211 -4.34 24.93 -5.47
N GLY A 212 -3.06 25.21 -5.80
CA GLY A 212 -2.37 26.44 -5.39
C GLY A 212 -2.32 26.68 -3.87
N VAL A 213 -2.23 25.60 -3.08
CA VAL A 213 -2.23 25.67 -1.59
C VAL A 213 -0.98 25.07 -0.95
N GLY A 214 -0.34 24.05 -1.56
CA GLY A 214 0.76 23.26 -1.00
C GLY A 214 1.80 24.03 -0.19
N ILE A 215 2.61 24.86 -0.86
CA ILE A 215 3.70 25.61 -0.23
C ILE A 215 3.22 26.62 0.84
N SER A 216 2.00 27.16 0.71
CA SER A 216 1.39 28.02 1.74
C SER A 216 0.97 27.23 2.99
N VAL A 217 0.59 25.95 2.86
CA VAL A 217 0.37 25.05 3.99
C VAL A 217 1.68 24.64 4.65
N VAL A 218 2.76 24.45 3.88
CA VAL A 218 4.11 24.26 4.44
C VAL A 218 4.51 25.47 5.29
N ASN A 219 4.35 26.70 4.77
CA ASN A 219 4.58 27.93 5.54
C ASN A 219 3.71 28.03 6.81
N ALA A 220 2.43 27.69 6.71
CA ALA A 220 1.53 27.68 7.87
C ALA A 220 1.98 26.67 8.95
N LEU A 221 2.45 25.49 8.55
CA LEU A 221 2.73 24.36 9.46
C LEU A 221 4.22 24.22 9.84
N SER A 222 5.02 25.23 9.50
CA SER A 222 6.42 25.35 9.88
C SER A 222 6.65 26.40 10.97
N GLU A 223 7.68 26.18 11.78
CA GLU A 223 8.26 27.20 12.65
C GLU A 223 8.84 28.34 11.80
N TYR A 224 9.71 28.00 10.85
CA TYR A 224 10.21 28.90 9.81
C TYR A 224 10.27 28.24 8.43
N VAL A 225 10.15 29.06 7.40
CA VAL A 225 10.43 28.73 6.00
C VAL A 225 11.30 29.83 5.39
N GLU A 226 12.40 29.45 4.76
CA GLU A 226 13.25 30.35 3.98
C GLU A 226 13.20 29.96 2.52
N VAL A 227 12.95 30.95 1.65
CA VAL A 227 12.82 30.75 0.20
C VAL A 227 13.76 31.69 -0.52
N THR A 228 14.66 31.12 -1.32
CA THR A 228 15.57 31.86 -2.20
C THR A 228 15.28 31.49 -3.65
N SER A 229 15.08 32.49 -4.52
CA SER A 229 14.95 32.26 -5.95
C SER A 229 15.99 33.05 -6.75
N GLU A 230 16.60 32.36 -7.72
CA GLU A 230 17.54 32.91 -8.68
C GLU A 230 16.86 32.95 -10.06
N ARG A 231 16.67 34.16 -10.60
CA ARG A 231 15.98 34.39 -11.88
C ARG A 231 16.35 35.75 -12.46
N LYS A 232 16.35 35.88 -13.79
CA LYS A 232 16.73 37.13 -14.53
C LYS A 232 18.14 37.67 -14.21
N GLY A 233 19.03 36.84 -13.65
CA GLY A 233 20.36 37.26 -13.19
C GLY A 233 20.40 37.92 -11.80
N GLY A 234 19.28 37.94 -11.06
CA GLY A 234 19.22 38.36 -9.66
C GLY A 234 18.80 37.21 -8.73
N ARG A 235 19.29 37.23 -7.49
CA ARG A 235 18.94 36.27 -6.44
C ARG A 235 18.25 37.01 -5.29
N LYS A 236 17.00 36.63 -5.00
CA LYS A 236 16.20 37.21 -3.91
C LYS A 236 15.85 36.13 -2.88
N GLY A 237 16.02 36.46 -1.60
CA GLY A 237 15.62 35.64 -0.46
C GLY A 237 14.46 36.28 0.31
N MET A 238 13.66 35.46 0.97
CA MET A 238 12.61 35.88 1.91
C MET A 238 12.39 34.82 2.99
N ARG A 239 12.28 35.26 4.25
CA ARG A 239 12.00 34.40 5.42
C ARG A 239 10.56 34.58 5.88
N PHE A 240 9.95 33.49 6.28
CA PHE A 240 8.62 33.42 6.88
C PHE A 240 8.69 32.64 8.18
N GLU A 241 7.88 33.02 9.15
CA GLU A 241 7.75 32.31 10.42
C GLU A 241 6.27 32.07 10.72
N ARG A 242 5.90 30.81 10.94
CA ARG A 242 4.54 30.39 11.35
C ARG A 242 3.40 30.92 10.46
N GLY A 243 3.67 31.04 9.15
CA GLY A 243 2.74 31.56 8.14
C GLY A 243 2.85 33.07 7.83
N CYS A 244 3.71 33.81 8.51
CA CYS A 244 3.84 35.27 8.37
C CYS A 244 5.19 35.67 7.77
N ALA A 245 5.22 36.73 6.94
CA ALA A 245 6.45 37.27 6.38
C ALA A 245 7.32 37.97 7.44
N VAL A 246 8.61 37.64 7.50
CA VAL A 246 9.59 38.23 8.43
C VAL A 246 10.48 39.21 7.66
N GLY A 247 9.91 40.37 7.35
CA GLY A 247 10.52 41.38 6.50
C GLY A 247 10.12 41.28 5.03
N GLY A 248 10.89 41.91 4.14
CA GLY A 248 10.66 41.91 2.69
C GLY A 248 11.73 41.13 1.92
N LEU A 249 11.70 41.22 0.58
CA LEU A 249 12.69 40.61 -0.30
C LEU A 249 14.10 41.18 -0.08
N VAL A 250 15.06 40.32 0.25
CA VAL A 250 16.48 40.65 0.45
C VAL A 250 17.31 40.17 -0.74
N ASP A 251 18.36 40.90 -1.12
CA ASP A 251 19.37 40.41 -2.08
C ASP A 251 20.34 39.43 -1.41
N VAL A 252 20.61 38.30 -2.06
CA VAL A 252 21.39 37.20 -1.46
C VAL A 252 22.60 36.89 -2.33
N GLU A 253 23.81 37.03 -1.79
CA GLU A 253 25.06 36.93 -2.56
C GLU A 253 25.40 35.45 -2.87
N GLU A 254 25.64 34.63 -1.84
CA GLU A 254 24.87 33.40 -1.62
C GLU A 254 24.68 32.42 -2.82
N GLN A 255 25.73 32.02 -3.55
CA GLN A 255 25.54 31.08 -4.66
C GLN A 255 24.91 29.75 -4.18
N LEU A 256 23.82 29.34 -4.85
CA LEU A 256 23.10 28.09 -4.60
C LEU A 256 23.92 26.84 -4.99
N LYS A 257 24.99 26.55 -4.22
CA LYS A 257 25.73 25.29 -4.27
C LYS A 257 24.81 24.14 -3.81
N PRO A 258 24.48 23.14 -4.66
CA PRO A 258 23.75 21.96 -4.21
C PRO A 258 24.60 21.01 -3.34
N PHE A 259 25.94 21.13 -3.40
CA PHE A 259 26.88 20.26 -2.69
C PHE A 259 28.03 21.08 -2.07
N GLY A 260 28.59 20.58 -0.98
CA GLY A 260 29.87 21.09 -0.43
C GLY A 260 31.06 20.68 -1.30
N ASP A 261 32.23 21.27 -1.03
CA ASP A 261 33.40 21.13 -1.90
C ASP A 261 34.08 19.74 -1.84
N GLU A 262 33.80 18.94 -0.80
CA GLU A 262 34.17 17.51 -0.70
C GLU A 262 32.93 16.65 -0.43
N VAL A 263 32.47 15.86 -1.41
CA VAL A 263 31.28 14.99 -1.32
C VAL A 263 31.53 13.64 -1.99
N VAL A 264 31.05 12.56 -1.36
CA VAL A 264 31.12 11.19 -1.88
C VAL A 264 29.74 10.76 -2.37
N PHE A 265 29.65 10.39 -3.65
CA PHE A 265 28.40 9.95 -4.28
C PHE A 265 28.25 8.44 -4.25
N ARG A 266 27.04 7.94 -3.99
CA ARG A 266 26.63 6.53 -4.17
C ARG A 266 25.31 6.44 -4.94
N THR A 267 25.00 5.27 -5.48
CA THR A 267 23.71 4.93 -6.12
C THR A 267 22.77 4.24 -5.13
N ASN A 268 21.45 4.32 -5.35
CA ASN A 268 20.46 3.52 -4.61
C ASN A 268 20.54 2.00 -4.91
N GLU A 269 21.29 1.62 -5.94
CA GLU A 269 21.53 0.23 -6.34
C GLU A 269 22.45 -0.49 -5.34
N LYS A 270 21.87 -1.25 -4.41
CA LYS A 270 22.62 -2.25 -3.62
C LYS A 270 23.17 -3.35 -4.56
N SER A 271 24.43 -3.21 -4.95
CA SER A 271 25.22 -4.23 -5.64
C SER A 271 25.49 -5.42 -4.73
N MET A 272 25.37 -6.65 -5.25
CA MET A 272 25.71 -7.88 -4.51
C MET A 272 27.23 -8.17 -4.52
N VAL A 273 28.08 -7.18 -4.17
CA VAL A 273 29.54 -7.35 -4.04
C VAL A 273 30.12 -6.46 -2.92
N ASP A 274 29.60 -6.61 -1.69
CA ASP A 274 30.13 -5.95 -0.48
C ASP A 274 30.33 -6.98 0.66
N LEU A 275 30.93 -8.14 0.32
CA LEU A 275 31.39 -9.17 1.25
C LEU A 275 32.62 -9.91 0.68
N GLU A 276 33.78 -9.26 0.65
CA GLU A 276 35.10 -9.92 0.71
C GLU A 276 36.20 -8.86 0.93
N ASP A 277 36.96 -8.99 2.03
CA ASP A 277 38.08 -8.09 2.35
C ASP A 277 39.26 -8.33 1.38
N VAL A 278 39.52 -7.38 0.49
CA VAL A 278 40.68 -7.42 -0.41
C VAL A 278 41.71 -6.35 0.00
N GLU A 279 42.75 -6.77 0.72
CA GLU A 279 43.88 -5.89 1.04
C GLU A 279 44.55 -5.33 -0.23
N PRO A 280 45.02 -4.06 -0.21
CA PRO A 280 45.67 -3.43 -1.35
C PRO A 280 47.07 -4.01 -1.61
N SER A 281 47.12 -5.11 -2.36
CA SER A 281 48.38 -5.71 -2.84
C SER A 281 49.17 -4.76 -3.77
N LYS A 282 50.50 -4.88 -3.74
CA LYS A 282 51.41 -3.84 -4.25
C LYS A 282 51.89 -4.10 -5.67
N LYS A 283 51.86 -3.03 -6.50
CA LYS A 283 52.75 -2.70 -7.63
C LYS A 283 53.15 -3.83 -8.61
N THR A 284 52.81 -3.64 -9.89
CA THR A 284 53.71 -3.98 -11.00
C THR A 284 53.54 -3.04 -12.19
N ASP A 285 54.61 -2.26 -12.42
CA ASP A 285 55.18 -1.72 -13.67
C ASP A 285 54.33 -1.18 -14.84
N ASP A 286 54.65 0.06 -15.22
CA ASP A 286 54.44 0.63 -16.56
C ASP A 286 55.00 -0.23 -17.70
N LYS A 287 54.20 -0.45 -18.76
CA LYS A 287 54.62 -0.29 -20.18
C LYS A 287 53.45 -0.36 -21.17
N GLU A 288 53.63 0.35 -22.30
CA GLU A 288 52.90 0.26 -23.60
C GLU A 288 51.84 1.32 -23.99
N ALA A 289 51.98 2.57 -23.54
CA ALA A 289 51.22 3.70 -24.08
C ALA A 289 51.93 4.43 -25.25
N LYS A 290 52.14 3.82 -26.43
CA LYS A 290 52.80 4.54 -27.58
C LYS A 290 52.66 4.00 -29.03
N LYS A 291 51.46 3.79 -29.59
CA LYS A 291 51.27 3.87 -31.08
C LYS A 291 49.81 3.99 -31.59
N LYS A 292 49.37 5.23 -31.88
CA LYS A 292 48.85 5.71 -33.19
C LYS A 292 48.08 7.03 -33.03
N LYS A 293 48.58 8.11 -33.66
CA LYS A 293 47.85 9.36 -33.91
C LYS A 293 47.61 9.46 -35.43
N SER A 294 46.34 9.46 -35.84
CA SER A 294 45.90 9.80 -37.20
C SER A 294 44.38 10.00 -37.19
N THR A 295 43.88 11.19 -36.81
CA THR A 295 43.53 12.29 -37.74
C THR A 295 42.29 12.03 -38.61
N SER A 296 41.13 12.43 -38.10
CA SER A 296 40.03 13.00 -38.87
C SER A 296 39.36 14.10 -38.04
N LYS A 297 38.68 15.05 -38.69
CA LYS A 297 37.82 16.06 -38.06
C LYS A 297 36.41 15.88 -38.59
N SER A 298 35.43 15.76 -37.71
CA SER A 298 34.01 15.90 -38.00
C SER A 298 33.35 16.69 -36.86
N LYS A 299 32.20 17.32 -37.16
CA LYS A 299 31.41 18.06 -36.16
C LYS A 299 30.67 17.06 -35.25
N PRO A 300 30.36 17.42 -33.99
CA PRO A 300 29.34 16.72 -33.24
C PRO A 300 27.97 16.97 -33.89
N THR A 301 27.31 15.89 -34.31
CA THR A 301 25.87 15.86 -34.61
C THR A 301 25.16 15.19 -33.43
N ASN A 302 23.99 15.70 -33.04
CA ASN A 302 23.21 15.11 -31.95
C ASN A 302 22.48 13.85 -32.42
N THR A 303 23.20 12.74 -32.42
CA THR A 303 22.68 11.37 -32.56
C THR A 303 23.36 10.52 -31.49
N VAL A 304 22.58 9.83 -30.66
CA VAL A 304 23.09 8.86 -29.69
C VAL A 304 23.25 7.53 -30.42
N ASP A 305 24.43 6.92 -30.36
CA ASP A 305 24.71 5.59 -30.92
C ASP A 305 24.40 4.50 -29.86
N ASP A 306 23.97 3.31 -30.31
CA ASP A 306 23.32 2.28 -29.47
C ASP A 306 24.18 1.69 -28.32
N ASP A 307 25.49 1.94 -28.26
CA ASP A 307 26.40 1.35 -27.27
C ASP A 307 26.31 2.01 -25.86
N ASP A 308 25.77 3.23 -25.74
CA ASP A 308 25.85 4.05 -24.51
C ASP A 308 24.90 3.61 -23.36
N ILE A 309 23.81 2.88 -23.66
CA ILE A 309 22.76 2.55 -22.67
C ILE A 309 23.32 1.74 -21.48
N SER A 310 24.23 0.80 -21.76
CA SER A 310 24.87 -0.03 -20.73
C SER A 310 25.78 0.75 -19.76
N ASN A 311 26.16 1.99 -20.12
CA ASN A 311 27.10 2.83 -19.39
C ASN A 311 26.36 3.86 -18.49
N ALA A 312 25.11 4.18 -18.82
CA ALA A 312 24.28 5.19 -18.15
C ALA A 312 23.84 4.81 -16.72
N SER A 313 23.81 3.52 -16.39
CA SER A 313 23.56 3.03 -15.03
C SER A 313 24.74 3.28 -14.08
N SER A 314 25.95 3.43 -14.59
CA SER A 314 27.17 3.46 -13.78
C SER A 314 27.25 4.65 -12.82
N LEU A 315 27.75 4.41 -11.60
CA LEU A 315 28.00 5.46 -10.60
C LEU A 315 28.93 6.57 -11.15
N ALA A 316 29.89 6.21 -12.01
CA ALA A 316 30.78 7.17 -12.67
C ALA A 316 30.01 8.12 -13.60
N TYR A 317 29.14 7.60 -14.46
CA TYR A 317 28.28 8.42 -15.34
C TYR A 317 27.33 9.28 -14.52
N LYS A 318 26.64 8.70 -13.53
CA LYS A 318 25.68 9.41 -12.65
C LYS A 318 26.36 10.55 -11.88
N THR A 319 27.57 10.33 -11.37
CA THR A 319 28.38 11.36 -10.68
C THR A 319 28.82 12.49 -11.62
N ASP A 320 29.30 12.17 -12.81
CA ASP A 320 29.70 13.16 -13.81
C ASP A 320 28.49 13.98 -14.33
N LEU A 321 27.34 13.33 -14.51
CA LEU A 321 26.09 14.01 -14.85
C LEU A 321 25.67 15.02 -13.77
N VAL A 322 25.70 14.64 -12.49
CA VAL A 322 25.42 15.57 -11.36
C VAL A 322 26.37 16.79 -11.40
N ARG A 323 27.68 16.58 -11.64
CA ARG A 323 28.66 17.66 -11.77
C ARG A 323 28.39 18.57 -12.98
N ARG A 324 28.04 17.99 -14.14
CA ARG A 324 27.67 18.73 -15.37
C ARG A 324 26.35 19.50 -15.25
N LEU A 325 25.40 19.03 -14.45
CA LEU A 325 24.13 19.74 -14.20
C LEU A 325 24.30 20.84 -13.15
N SER A 326 25.08 20.59 -12.10
CA SER A 326 25.38 21.59 -11.06
C SER A 326 26.12 22.81 -11.62
N SER A 327 27.10 22.59 -12.49
CA SER A 327 27.94 23.65 -13.10
C SER A 327 27.26 24.45 -14.21
N LYS A 328 26.04 24.09 -14.63
CA LYS A 328 25.24 24.80 -15.65
C LYS A 328 24.15 25.72 -15.07
N ARG A 329 24.05 25.84 -13.74
CA ARG A 329 22.98 26.61 -13.09
C ARG A 329 23.10 28.12 -13.36
N GLY A 330 21.97 28.74 -13.68
CA GLY A 330 21.79 30.19 -13.79
C GLY A 330 20.38 30.67 -13.39
N SER A 331 19.55 29.74 -12.91
CA SER A 331 18.24 29.98 -12.29
C SER A 331 17.85 28.77 -11.41
N GLY A 332 16.87 28.98 -10.52
CA GLY A 332 16.29 27.92 -9.70
C GLY A 332 15.56 28.45 -8.47
N THR A 333 15.08 27.51 -7.66
CA THR A 333 14.50 27.78 -6.33
C THR A 333 15.20 26.93 -5.27
N SER A 334 15.36 27.51 -4.08
CA SER A 334 15.68 26.81 -2.83
C SER A 334 14.58 27.10 -1.82
N VAL A 335 14.10 26.05 -1.15
CA VAL A 335 13.12 26.12 -0.06
C VAL A 335 13.67 25.30 1.10
N THR A 336 13.88 25.97 2.25
CA THR A 336 14.32 25.37 3.51
C THR A 336 13.22 25.54 4.55
N PHE A 337 12.89 24.49 5.31
CA PHE A 337 11.87 24.60 6.35
C PHE A 337 12.12 23.70 7.58
N LEU A 338 11.65 24.18 8.73
CA LEU A 338 11.56 23.48 10.00
C LEU A 338 10.07 23.29 10.36
N PRO A 339 9.53 22.06 10.47
CA PRO A 339 8.13 21.83 10.84
C PRO A 339 7.80 22.26 12.28
N ASP A 340 6.58 22.75 12.51
CA ASP A 340 6.13 23.25 13.82
C ASP A 340 5.86 22.09 14.81
N ILE A 341 6.74 21.95 15.81
CA ILE A 341 6.67 20.92 16.85
C ILE A 341 5.42 21.00 17.76
N THR A 342 4.66 22.11 17.69
CA THR A 342 3.39 22.23 18.42
C THR A 342 2.22 21.56 17.68
N VAL A 343 2.34 21.41 16.36
CA VAL A 343 1.35 20.79 15.47
C VAL A 343 1.59 19.29 15.30
N PHE A 344 2.82 18.89 14.99
CA PHE A 344 3.17 17.48 14.72
C PHE A 344 3.48 16.72 16.01
N LYS A 345 2.86 15.55 16.17
CA LYS A 345 2.98 14.72 17.38
C LYS A 345 3.01 13.23 17.04
N GLY A 346 3.81 12.48 17.78
CA GLY A 346 3.88 11.02 17.72
C GLY A 346 2.60 10.34 18.21
N SER A 347 2.51 9.03 18.00
CA SER A 347 1.40 8.18 18.47
C SER A 347 1.28 8.13 20.00
N ASP A 348 2.36 8.44 20.73
CA ASP A 348 2.40 8.57 22.18
C ASP A 348 2.07 9.99 22.69
N GLY A 349 1.75 10.92 21.78
CA GLY A 349 1.44 12.32 22.08
C GLY A 349 2.65 13.23 22.32
N LYS A 350 3.88 12.72 22.28
CA LYS A 350 5.11 13.54 22.38
C LYS A 350 5.43 14.24 21.04
N PRO A 351 6.23 15.32 21.05
CA PRO A 351 6.77 15.90 19.82
C PRO A 351 7.86 14.99 19.22
N ASP A 352 7.47 14.02 18.40
CA ASP A 352 8.36 13.36 17.45
C ASP A 352 8.11 13.95 16.06
N VAL A 353 9.14 14.59 15.52
CA VAL A 353 9.13 15.35 14.26
C VAL A 353 10.31 14.90 13.37
N THR A 354 10.77 13.67 13.57
CA THR A 354 11.96 13.12 12.90
C THR A 354 11.63 12.70 11.46
N PHE A 355 12.32 13.26 10.47
CA PHE A 355 12.20 12.82 9.08
C PHE A 355 12.86 11.44 8.85
N ASP A 356 12.14 10.56 8.16
CA ASP A 356 12.54 9.18 7.83
C ASP A 356 13.17 9.14 6.42
N ALA A 357 14.49 8.97 6.39
CA ALA A 357 15.28 8.92 5.17
C ALA A 357 14.91 7.73 4.25
N ASN A 358 14.35 6.63 4.78
CA ASN A 358 13.96 5.47 3.97
C ASN A 358 12.68 5.74 3.18
N ARG A 359 11.71 6.46 3.77
CA ARG A 359 10.52 6.95 3.06
C ARG A 359 10.89 7.94 1.96
N LEU A 360 11.82 8.85 2.26
CA LEU A 360 12.35 9.82 1.29
C LEU A 360 13.06 9.14 0.13
N THR A 361 13.99 8.24 0.42
CA THR A 361 14.66 7.38 -0.56
C THR A 361 13.65 6.67 -1.46
N SER A 362 12.64 6.01 -0.87
CA SER A 362 11.64 5.23 -1.62
C SER A 362 10.77 6.07 -2.57
N ARG A 363 10.39 7.31 -2.18
CA ARG A 363 9.58 8.21 -3.02
C ARG A 363 10.43 8.94 -4.06
N MET A 364 11.67 9.34 -3.74
CA MET A 364 12.59 9.93 -4.72
C MET A 364 12.98 8.93 -5.81
N ASP A 365 13.19 7.67 -5.43
CA ASP A 365 13.38 6.53 -6.32
C ASP A 365 12.16 6.34 -7.25
N GLU A 366 10.93 6.27 -6.71
CA GLU A 366 9.67 6.23 -7.49
C GLU A 366 9.56 7.40 -8.49
N ILE A 367 9.86 8.64 -8.08
CA ILE A 367 9.83 9.83 -8.96
C ILE A 367 10.91 9.76 -10.06
N ALA A 368 12.12 9.27 -9.75
CA ALA A 368 13.20 9.14 -10.72
C ALA A 368 12.89 8.12 -11.84
N TYR A 369 12.11 7.07 -11.55
CA TYR A 369 11.60 6.15 -12.58
C TYR A 369 10.51 6.75 -13.45
N LEU A 370 9.66 7.63 -12.92
CA LEU A 370 8.58 8.28 -13.67
C LEU A 370 9.12 9.35 -14.65
N ASN A 371 10.29 9.93 -14.36
CA ASN A 371 10.86 11.06 -15.10
C ASN A 371 12.22 10.69 -15.73
N ALA A 372 12.19 9.90 -16.80
CA ALA A 372 13.40 9.50 -17.51
C ALA A 372 14.21 10.74 -17.97
N GLY A 373 15.42 10.89 -17.40
CA GLY A 373 16.29 12.05 -17.61
C GLY A 373 16.40 13.02 -16.42
N LEU A 374 15.49 12.98 -15.45
CA LEU A 374 15.62 13.72 -14.19
C LEU A 374 16.74 13.10 -13.33
N VAL A 375 17.47 13.95 -12.61
CA VAL A 375 18.43 13.54 -11.58
C VAL A 375 17.95 14.06 -10.23
N LEU A 376 17.78 13.14 -9.28
CA LEU A 376 17.44 13.42 -7.89
C LEU A 376 18.63 13.05 -7.00
N THR A 377 18.93 13.87 -5.99
CA THR A 377 20.01 13.57 -5.03
C THR A 377 19.55 13.81 -3.60
N LEU A 378 19.67 12.79 -2.73
CA LEU A 378 19.40 12.90 -1.30
C LEU A 378 20.70 12.96 -0.50
N GLN A 379 20.76 13.86 0.48
CA GLN A 379 21.84 13.96 1.45
C GLN A 379 21.26 14.02 2.88
N ASP A 380 21.84 13.28 3.82
CA ASP A 380 21.50 13.41 5.24
C ASP A 380 22.75 13.82 6.05
N LYS A 381 22.71 15.02 6.62
CA LYS A 381 23.83 15.63 7.37
C LYS A 381 23.63 15.55 8.89
N ARG A 382 22.54 14.96 9.37
CA ARG A 382 22.10 15.05 10.77
C ARG A 382 23.06 14.37 11.74
N THR A 383 23.42 15.04 12.83
CA THR A 383 24.43 14.56 13.80
C THR A 383 24.07 13.23 14.48
N ASN A 384 22.80 12.84 14.52
CA ASN A 384 22.39 11.53 15.06
C ASN A 384 22.83 10.36 14.16
N VAL A 385 22.85 10.52 12.84
CA VAL A 385 23.37 9.48 11.91
C VAL A 385 24.88 9.30 12.15
N LYS A 386 25.61 10.41 12.34
CA LYS A 386 27.06 10.44 12.62
C LYS A 386 27.47 9.70 13.90
N LYS A 387 26.56 9.55 14.86
CA LYS A 387 26.80 8.78 16.10
C LYS A 387 26.67 7.27 15.89
N ALA A 388 25.80 6.83 14.98
CA ALA A 388 25.57 5.42 14.67
C ALA A 388 26.67 4.86 13.73
N VAL A 389 27.04 5.60 12.69
CA VAL A 389 27.97 5.11 11.63
C VAL A 389 29.45 5.28 12.04
N LYS A 390 29.82 4.84 13.25
CA LYS A 390 31.20 4.94 13.79
C LYS A 390 32.22 3.97 13.16
N GLN A 391 31.87 3.32 12.05
CA GLN A 391 32.73 2.36 11.33
C GLN A 391 32.76 2.53 9.80
N SER A 392 32.19 3.60 9.23
CA SER A 392 32.33 3.91 7.79
C SER A 392 32.84 5.33 7.57
N ALA A 393 33.79 5.48 6.64
CA ALA A 393 34.78 6.56 6.69
C ALA A 393 34.42 7.86 5.93
N ASN A 394 33.14 8.14 5.66
CA ASN A 394 32.72 9.34 4.92
C ASN A 394 31.52 10.05 5.54
N ASP A 395 31.76 11.24 6.10
CA ASP A 395 30.79 12.07 6.83
C ASP A 395 29.92 12.97 5.92
N ASN A 396 29.98 12.75 4.60
CA ASN A 396 29.39 13.63 3.58
C ASN A 396 28.94 12.84 2.32
N GLU A 397 28.13 11.80 2.54
CA GLU A 397 27.58 10.93 1.49
C GLU A 397 26.35 11.55 0.79
N VAL A 398 26.20 11.31 -0.52
CA VAL A 398 25.03 11.68 -1.32
C VAL A 398 24.53 10.50 -2.15
N THR A 399 23.26 10.14 -2.01
CA THR A 399 22.60 9.11 -2.82
C THR A 399 22.03 9.74 -4.09
N ILE A 400 22.43 9.25 -5.26
CA ILE A 400 21.89 9.66 -6.57
C ILE A 400 20.81 8.67 -7.03
N PHE A 401 19.66 9.21 -7.44
CA PHE A 401 18.58 8.50 -8.13
C PHE A 401 18.51 9.04 -9.57
N HIS A 402 18.70 8.15 -10.54
CA HIS A 402 18.63 8.45 -11.97
C HIS A 402 18.44 7.14 -12.73
N HIS A 403 17.33 7.02 -13.47
CA HIS A 403 16.91 5.81 -14.15
C HIS A 403 16.62 6.15 -15.62
N ALA A 404 17.52 5.73 -16.51
CA ALA A 404 17.45 6.05 -17.92
C ALA A 404 16.39 5.22 -18.66
N GLY A 405 16.08 4.02 -18.17
CA GLY A 405 14.98 3.19 -18.72
C GLY A 405 13.60 3.61 -18.23
N GLY A 406 13.51 4.45 -17.19
CA GLY A 406 12.24 4.95 -16.65
C GLY A 406 11.28 3.82 -16.26
N LEU A 407 10.10 3.78 -16.89
CA LEU A 407 9.05 2.81 -16.54
C LEU A 407 9.43 1.34 -16.79
N SER A 408 10.30 1.04 -17.75
CA SER A 408 10.71 -0.35 -18.02
C SER A 408 11.60 -0.89 -16.89
N GLU A 409 12.59 -0.10 -16.50
CA GLU A 409 13.51 -0.32 -15.37
C GLU A 409 12.72 -0.45 -14.04
N TYR A 410 11.64 0.32 -13.88
CA TYR A 410 10.75 0.23 -12.72
C TYR A 410 9.93 -1.07 -12.71
N VAL A 411 9.32 -1.48 -13.83
CA VAL A 411 8.64 -2.77 -13.94
C VAL A 411 9.60 -3.93 -13.70
N GLU A 412 10.84 -3.83 -14.17
CA GLU A 412 11.88 -4.83 -13.88
C GLU A 412 12.18 -4.91 -12.38
N ARG A 413 12.38 -3.76 -11.70
CA ARG A 413 12.60 -3.70 -10.25
C ARG A 413 11.45 -4.33 -9.46
N LEU A 414 10.20 -4.05 -9.82
CA LEU A 414 9.01 -4.66 -9.19
C LEU A 414 8.91 -6.17 -9.46
N CYS A 415 9.59 -6.67 -10.49
CA CYS A 415 9.64 -8.06 -10.89
C CYS A 415 10.99 -8.73 -10.60
N ARG A 416 11.88 -8.15 -9.78
CA ARG A 416 13.25 -8.68 -9.53
C ARG A 416 13.26 -10.09 -8.91
N GLU A 417 12.24 -10.43 -8.11
CA GLU A 417 12.03 -11.79 -7.56
C GLU A 417 11.07 -12.65 -8.41
N LYS A 418 10.53 -12.12 -9.52
CA LYS A 418 9.48 -12.76 -10.34
C LYS A 418 10.02 -13.25 -11.69
N THR A 419 9.84 -14.54 -11.99
CA THR A 419 10.24 -15.09 -13.29
C THR A 419 9.34 -14.54 -14.40
N PRO A 420 9.90 -13.96 -15.48
CA PRO A 420 9.09 -13.45 -16.60
C PRO A 420 8.38 -14.61 -17.32
N LEU A 421 7.18 -14.35 -17.85
CA LEU A 421 6.41 -15.32 -18.63
C LEU A 421 6.96 -15.51 -20.06
N PHE A 422 7.57 -14.46 -20.60
CA PHE A 422 8.25 -14.42 -21.91
C PHE A 422 9.42 -13.42 -21.82
N GLY A 423 10.46 -13.60 -22.65
CA GLY A 423 11.72 -12.87 -22.53
C GLY A 423 12.55 -13.29 -21.31
N GLY A 424 13.78 -12.79 -21.20
CA GLY A 424 14.63 -13.00 -20.01
C GLY A 424 15.21 -14.42 -19.85
N THR A 425 16.00 -14.90 -20.81
CA THR A 425 16.97 -15.99 -20.57
C THR A 425 18.37 -15.52 -20.94
N GLY A 426 19.34 -15.66 -20.03
CA GLY A 426 20.75 -15.26 -20.23
C GLY A 426 21.55 -16.10 -21.25
N GLY A 427 20.89 -16.70 -22.24
CA GLY A 427 21.52 -17.41 -23.33
C GLY A 427 22.04 -16.43 -24.38
N LYS A 428 23.33 -16.50 -24.71
CA LYS A 428 23.98 -15.71 -25.78
C LYS A 428 23.56 -16.18 -27.19
N THR A 429 22.27 -16.16 -27.50
CA THR A 429 21.76 -16.32 -28.87
C THR A 429 22.08 -15.08 -29.69
N LYS A 430 23.27 -15.07 -30.29
CA LYS A 430 23.66 -14.13 -31.37
C LYS A 430 22.86 -14.37 -32.66
N THR A 431 21.54 -14.34 -32.56
CA THR A 431 20.63 -14.31 -33.70
C THR A 431 20.24 -12.86 -33.89
N LYS A 432 20.80 -12.17 -34.90
CA LYS A 432 20.33 -10.84 -35.32
C LYS A 432 18.94 -10.92 -35.96
N ARG A 433 17.92 -11.27 -35.16
CA ARG A 433 16.55 -10.86 -35.44
C ARG A 433 16.52 -9.35 -35.20
N LYS A 434 16.66 -8.56 -36.27
CA LYS A 434 16.13 -7.19 -36.23
C LYS A 434 14.67 -7.32 -35.77
N ALA A 435 14.32 -6.69 -34.66
CA ALA A 435 12.94 -6.32 -34.46
C ALA A 435 12.56 -5.45 -35.67
N LYS A 436 11.64 -5.93 -36.51
CA LYS A 436 10.98 -5.05 -37.46
C LYS A 436 10.00 -4.22 -36.65
N SER A 437 10.45 -3.06 -36.18
CA SER A 437 9.55 -1.98 -35.82
C SER A 437 8.60 -1.73 -36.99
N ALA A 438 7.34 -1.41 -36.70
CA ALA A 438 6.34 -1.12 -37.72
C ALA A 438 6.49 0.32 -38.25
N THR A 439 7.70 0.65 -38.71
CA THR A 439 8.19 1.99 -39.05
C THR A 439 8.98 1.97 -40.36
N ASP A 440 8.30 1.67 -41.47
CA ASP A 440 8.77 1.99 -42.83
C ASP A 440 7.88 3.08 -43.49
N ASP A 441 6.80 3.52 -42.82
CA ASP A 441 5.94 4.64 -43.18
C ASP A 441 5.51 5.44 -41.92
N ASP A 442 5.52 6.77 -42.02
CA ASP A 442 5.15 7.82 -41.06
C ASP A 442 6.06 8.06 -39.82
N ASP A 443 6.25 9.34 -39.46
CA ASP A 443 7.30 9.86 -38.56
C ASP A 443 6.87 9.91 -37.07
N SER A 444 5.81 9.18 -36.70
CA SER A 444 5.24 9.19 -35.35
C SER A 444 6.06 8.36 -34.36
N LYS A 445 6.48 8.96 -33.24
CA LYS A 445 7.14 8.25 -32.12
C LYS A 445 6.19 7.38 -31.27
N ASP A 446 4.89 7.41 -31.55
CA ASP A 446 3.86 6.69 -30.81
C ASP A 446 3.90 5.18 -31.16
N GLY A 447 4.19 4.32 -30.17
CA GLY A 447 4.44 2.91 -30.46
C GLY A 447 4.46 1.96 -29.26
N LEU A 448 4.25 0.68 -29.53
CA LEU A 448 4.49 -0.42 -28.59
C LEU A 448 5.88 -1.01 -28.87
N THR A 449 6.75 -1.01 -27.88
CA THR A 449 8.11 -1.58 -27.93
C THR A 449 8.27 -2.70 -26.89
N LEU A 450 9.36 -3.46 -27.02
CA LEU A 450 9.83 -4.40 -26.01
C LEU A 450 11.12 -3.86 -25.38
N SER A 451 11.36 -4.16 -24.10
CA SER A 451 12.67 -3.99 -23.48
C SER A 451 13.73 -4.88 -24.14
N ASP A 452 15.01 -4.57 -23.93
CA ASP A 452 16.14 -5.29 -24.55
C ASP A 452 16.15 -6.81 -24.25
N ASP A 453 15.69 -7.18 -23.05
CA ASP A 453 15.48 -8.56 -22.58
C ASP A 453 14.26 -9.27 -23.22
N GLY A 454 13.44 -8.54 -23.98
CA GLY A 454 12.18 -9.00 -24.57
C GLY A 454 11.08 -9.31 -23.55
N SER A 455 11.25 -8.91 -22.28
CA SER A 455 10.42 -9.36 -21.14
C SER A 455 9.38 -8.36 -20.64
N THR A 456 9.54 -7.08 -21.02
CA THR A 456 8.63 -6.00 -20.63
C THR A 456 8.13 -5.32 -21.89
N ILE A 457 6.81 -5.19 -22.00
CA ILE A 457 6.12 -4.44 -23.05
C ILE A 457 6.04 -2.99 -22.58
N LEU A 458 6.54 -2.06 -23.39
CA LEU A 458 6.42 -0.62 -23.17
C LEU A 458 5.51 -0.03 -24.25
N TYR A 459 4.65 0.90 -23.86
CA TYR A 459 3.87 1.74 -24.77
C TYR A 459 4.07 3.19 -24.38
N GLN A 460 4.35 4.02 -25.38
CA GLN A 460 4.36 5.47 -25.24
C GLN A 460 3.55 6.05 -26.39
N GLY A 461 2.64 6.98 -26.09
CA GLY A 461 1.94 7.71 -27.14
C GLY A 461 1.04 8.84 -26.64
N THR A 462 0.76 9.80 -27.51
CA THR A 462 -0.11 10.96 -27.21
C THR A 462 -1.38 10.92 -28.06
N ILE A 463 -2.54 11.03 -27.42
CA ILE A 463 -3.84 11.05 -28.10
C ILE A 463 -4.62 12.32 -27.75
N THR A 464 -5.33 12.86 -28.74
CA THR A 464 -6.23 14.00 -28.58
C THR A 464 -7.67 13.47 -28.66
N PRO A 465 -8.50 13.55 -27.59
CA PRO A 465 -9.82 12.91 -27.58
C PRO A 465 -10.80 13.51 -28.61
N SER A 466 -11.32 12.69 -29.51
CA SER A 466 -12.08 13.12 -30.70
C SER A 466 -13.53 13.59 -30.46
N ASN A 467 -13.97 13.76 -29.21
CA ASN A 467 -15.35 14.16 -28.90
C ASN A 467 -15.59 15.67 -29.10
N SER A 468 -16.86 16.04 -29.33
CA SER A 468 -17.26 17.39 -29.73
C SER A 468 -17.32 18.40 -28.58
N ASP A 469 -17.28 19.68 -28.98
CA ASP A 469 -17.72 20.86 -28.20
C ASP A 469 -16.81 21.34 -27.05
N ALA A 470 -15.61 20.79 -26.87
CA ALA A 470 -14.59 21.30 -25.95
C ALA A 470 -13.21 21.52 -26.64
N PRO A 471 -12.36 22.45 -26.17
CA PRO A 471 -10.99 22.60 -26.67
C PRO A 471 -10.15 21.37 -26.31
N GLN A 472 -9.80 20.57 -27.31
CA GLN A 472 -9.21 19.25 -27.10
C GLN A 472 -7.74 19.35 -26.64
N THR A 473 -7.48 19.06 -25.36
CA THR A 473 -6.11 18.95 -24.83
C THR A 473 -5.49 17.58 -25.16
N PRO A 474 -4.20 17.51 -25.55
CA PRO A 474 -3.52 16.24 -25.79
C PRO A 474 -3.22 15.52 -24.46
N ILE A 475 -3.51 14.22 -24.41
CA ILE A 475 -3.26 13.33 -23.27
C ILE A 475 -2.09 12.41 -23.66
N THR A 476 -0.98 12.49 -22.93
CA THR A 476 0.15 11.56 -23.11
C THR A 476 0.00 10.37 -22.16
N ILE A 477 0.25 9.17 -22.67
CA ILE A 477 0.01 7.89 -22.00
C ILE A 477 1.27 7.03 -22.11
N ASP A 478 1.84 6.67 -20.97
CA ASP A 478 3.01 5.80 -20.85
C ASP A 478 2.64 4.57 -20.02
N ILE A 479 2.76 3.38 -20.60
CA ILE A 479 2.32 2.11 -19.98
C ILE A 479 3.45 1.07 -20.10
N ALA A 480 3.86 0.49 -18.97
CA ALA A 480 4.83 -0.61 -18.94
C ALA A 480 4.20 -1.86 -18.31
N LEU A 481 4.40 -3.03 -18.92
CA LEU A 481 3.68 -4.28 -18.63
C LEU A 481 4.62 -5.49 -18.67
N ARG A 482 4.63 -6.30 -17.61
CA ARG A 482 5.35 -7.59 -17.56
C ARG A 482 4.47 -8.65 -16.89
N TYR A 483 4.31 -9.78 -17.57
CA TYR A 483 3.69 -10.97 -16.99
C TYR A 483 4.74 -11.83 -16.27
N SER A 484 4.37 -12.41 -15.14
CA SER A 484 5.23 -13.29 -14.33
C SER A 484 4.65 -14.70 -14.21
N ALA A 485 5.47 -15.72 -14.48
CA ALA A 485 5.04 -17.12 -14.46
C ALA A 485 4.91 -17.71 -13.03
N ASN A 486 5.49 -17.05 -12.02
CA ASN A 486 5.49 -17.50 -10.62
C ASN A 486 4.62 -16.65 -9.69
N SER A 487 3.73 -15.79 -10.22
CA SER A 487 2.88 -14.90 -9.42
C SER A 487 1.42 -14.99 -9.85
N TYR A 488 0.50 -15.01 -8.87
CA TYR A 488 -0.94 -15.18 -9.10
C TYR A 488 -1.74 -13.89 -8.86
N ASN A 489 -1.10 -12.81 -8.41
CA ASN A 489 -1.74 -11.55 -8.06
C ASN A 489 -1.53 -10.51 -9.17
N GLU A 490 -2.55 -9.71 -9.49
CA GLU A 490 -2.35 -8.49 -10.28
C GLU A 490 -1.68 -7.40 -9.44
N GLN A 491 -0.70 -6.70 -10.02
CA GLN A 491 -0.02 -5.58 -9.38
C GLN A 491 0.05 -4.40 -10.36
N ILE A 492 -0.94 -3.52 -10.31
CA ILE A 492 -1.03 -2.34 -11.17
C ILE A 492 -0.73 -1.10 -10.34
N LEU A 493 0.40 -0.43 -10.61
CA LEU A 493 0.64 0.93 -10.14
C LEU A 493 0.07 1.92 -11.15
N SER A 494 -0.52 3.01 -10.66
CA SER A 494 -1.10 4.04 -11.53
C SER A 494 -0.78 5.44 -11.05
N PHE A 495 -0.51 6.32 -12.01
CA PHE A 495 -0.01 7.66 -11.81
C PHE A 495 -0.70 8.63 -12.76
N VAL A 496 -0.96 9.85 -12.29
CA VAL A 496 -1.46 10.97 -13.08
C VAL A 496 -0.60 12.18 -12.74
N ASN A 497 0.07 12.78 -13.71
CA ASN A 497 1.00 13.90 -13.51
C ASN A 497 1.99 13.65 -12.34
N ASN A 498 2.65 12.47 -12.34
CA ASN A 498 3.53 11.96 -11.26
C ASN A 498 2.91 11.70 -9.87
N ILE A 499 1.61 11.95 -9.69
CA ILE A 499 0.88 11.67 -8.45
C ILE A 499 0.29 10.27 -8.52
N ARG A 500 0.51 9.47 -7.48
CA ARG A 500 0.11 8.05 -7.44
C ARG A 500 -1.36 7.88 -7.03
N THR A 501 -2.22 7.55 -7.99
CA THR A 501 -3.62 7.18 -7.78
C THR A 501 -3.69 5.79 -7.14
N ARG A 502 -3.77 5.73 -5.80
CA ARG A 502 -3.82 4.48 -5.01
C ARG A 502 -5.07 3.64 -5.31
N ASP A 503 -6.19 4.31 -5.59
CA ASP A 503 -7.50 3.71 -5.79
C ASP A 503 -7.87 3.58 -7.29
N GLY A 504 -6.92 3.90 -8.18
CA GLY A 504 -7.05 3.77 -9.63
C GLY A 504 -7.83 4.91 -10.28
N GLY A 505 -8.82 4.60 -11.11
CA GLY A 505 -9.64 5.57 -11.85
C GLY A 505 -9.81 5.25 -13.33
N SER A 506 -10.31 6.22 -14.09
CA SER A 506 -10.66 6.11 -15.51
C SER A 506 -9.55 5.51 -16.40
N HIS A 507 -8.29 5.88 -16.15
CA HIS A 507 -7.10 5.35 -16.85
C HIS A 507 -6.88 3.86 -16.58
N VAL A 508 -6.99 3.43 -15.32
CA VAL A 508 -6.83 2.02 -14.92
C VAL A 508 -7.99 1.16 -15.42
N GLU A 509 -9.22 1.66 -15.35
CA GLU A 509 -10.39 0.98 -15.92
C GLU A 509 -10.26 0.83 -17.45
N GLY A 510 -9.77 1.87 -18.13
CA GLY A 510 -9.46 1.84 -19.55
C GLY A 510 -8.45 0.75 -19.91
N LEU A 511 -7.30 0.70 -19.21
CA LEU A 511 -6.32 -0.38 -19.41
C LEU A 511 -6.94 -1.77 -19.17
N LYS A 512 -7.61 -1.98 -18.02
CA LYS A 512 -8.19 -3.29 -17.66
C LYS A 512 -9.21 -3.76 -18.71
N SER A 513 -10.11 -2.88 -19.16
CA SER A 513 -11.10 -3.17 -20.20
C SER A 513 -10.43 -3.46 -21.56
N CYS A 514 -9.49 -2.60 -21.97
CA CYS A 514 -8.77 -2.70 -23.24
C CYS A 514 -7.98 -4.00 -23.37
N LEU A 515 -7.22 -4.38 -22.33
CA LEU A 515 -6.42 -5.60 -22.28
C LEU A 515 -7.29 -6.85 -22.47
N THR A 516 -8.38 -6.96 -21.68
CA THR A 516 -9.33 -8.07 -21.77
C THR A 516 -10.06 -8.13 -23.11
N ARG A 517 -10.44 -6.97 -23.68
CA ARG A 517 -11.09 -6.91 -25.00
C ARG A 517 -10.15 -7.37 -26.12
N THR A 518 -8.93 -6.83 -26.15
CA THR A 518 -7.95 -7.05 -27.23
C THR A 518 -7.47 -8.49 -27.28
N ILE A 519 -7.14 -9.09 -26.13
CA ILE A 519 -6.69 -10.49 -26.05
C ILE A 519 -7.80 -11.46 -26.49
N ASN A 520 -9.05 -11.25 -26.07
CA ASN A 520 -10.18 -12.07 -26.54
C ASN A 520 -10.45 -11.91 -28.05
N GLN A 521 -10.34 -10.70 -28.59
CA GLN A 521 -10.52 -10.45 -30.03
C GLN A 521 -9.44 -11.13 -30.88
N GLN A 522 -8.17 -11.02 -30.48
CA GLN A 522 -7.06 -11.66 -31.20
C GLN A 522 -7.07 -13.19 -31.03
N ALA A 523 -7.46 -13.71 -29.87
CA ALA A 523 -7.62 -15.16 -29.66
C ALA A 523 -8.71 -15.78 -30.56
N ARG A 524 -9.81 -15.06 -30.83
CA ARG A 524 -10.80 -15.46 -31.84
C ARG A 524 -10.23 -15.38 -33.26
N ARG A 525 -9.54 -14.28 -33.61
CA ARG A 525 -8.93 -14.08 -34.95
C ARG A 525 -7.86 -15.12 -35.31
N LEU A 526 -7.10 -15.60 -34.32
CA LEU A 526 -6.14 -16.70 -34.47
C LEU A 526 -6.78 -18.10 -34.35
N GLY A 527 -8.10 -18.21 -34.15
CA GLY A 527 -8.82 -19.48 -34.04
C GLY A 527 -8.55 -20.27 -32.75
N LYS A 528 -7.85 -19.68 -31.77
CA LYS A 528 -7.60 -20.30 -30.44
C LYS A 528 -8.85 -20.34 -29.57
N LEU A 529 -9.78 -19.41 -29.77
CA LEU A 529 -11.10 -19.38 -29.14
C LEU A 529 -12.17 -19.52 -30.24
N LYS A 530 -13.03 -20.54 -30.19
CA LYS A 530 -14.12 -20.71 -31.18
C LYS A 530 -15.29 -19.81 -30.85
N ASP A 531 -16.17 -19.57 -31.81
CA ASP A 531 -17.25 -18.60 -31.59
C ASP A 531 -18.25 -18.97 -30.49
N ALA A 532 -18.44 -20.28 -30.26
CA ALA A 532 -19.27 -20.83 -29.20
C ALA A 532 -18.57 -20.93 -27.83
N ASP A 533 -17.24 -20.73 -27.77
CA ASP A 533 -16.50 -20.79 -26.51
C ASP A 533 -16.70 -19.48 -25.71
N ALA A 534 -16.73 -19.60 -24.39
CA ALA A 534 -16.83 -18.44 -23.51
C ALA A 534 -15.53 -17.62 -23.53
N ASN A 535 -15.66 -16.29 -23.61
CA ASN A 535 -14.52 -15.38 -23.51
C ASN A 535 -13.77 -15.57 -22.17
N LEU A 536 -12.47 -15.30 -22.18
CA LEU A 536 -11.66 -15.22 -20.97
C LEU A 536 -12.12 -14.02 -20.13
N LEU A 537 -12.46 -14.27 -18.85
CA LEU A 537 -12.78 -13.22 -17.89
C LEU A 537 -11.52 -12.41 -17.55
N GLY A 538 -11.71 -11.10 -17.37
CA GLY A 538 -10.59 -10.16 -17.32
C GLY A 538 -9.62 -10.37 -16.19
N ASP A 539 -10.05 -11.00 -15.10
CA ASP A 539 -9.22 -11.22 -13.92
C ASP A 539 -8.15 -12.29 -14.19
N TYR A 540 -8.50 -13.38 -14.87
CA TYR A 540 -7.53 -14.40 -15.32
C TYR A 540 -6.60 -13.88 -16.43
N VAL A 541 -7.04 -12.90 -17.21
CA VAL A 541 -6.21 -12.20 -18.21
C VAL A 541 -5.16 -11.27 -17.55
N ARG A 542 -5.33 -10.95 -16.26
CA ARG A 542 -4.42 -10.12 -15.45
C ARG A 542 -3.70 -10.91 -14.35
N GLU A 543 -3.88 -12.22 -14.31
CA GLU A 543 -3.15 -13.09 -13.38
C GLU A 543 -1.64 -13.00 -13.65
N GLY A 544 -0.86 -12.77 -12.60
CA GLY A 544 0.59 -12.54 -12.70
C GLY A 544 1.03 -11.26 -13.43
N LEU A 545 0.11 -10.36 -13.78
CA LEU A 545 0.43 -9.10 -14.45
C LEU A 545 0.99 -8.08 -13.44
N THR A 546 2.22 -7.63 -13.68
CA THR A 546 2.77 -6.41 -13.07
C THR A 546 2.74 -5.28 -14.11
N ALA A 547 2.15 -4.15 -13.76
CA ALA A 547 1.89 -3.05 -14.67
C ALA A 547 2.15 -1.69 -14.02
N ILE A 548 2.58 -0.73 -14.82
CA ILE A 548 2.64 0.69 -14.47
C ILE A 548 1.91 1.48 -15.55
N VAL A 549 1.02 2.38 -15.11
CA VAL A 549 0.28 3.31 -15.97
C VAL A 549 0.57 4.73 -15.53
N SER A 550 1.20 5.53 -16.37
CA SER A 550 1.34 6.97 -16.18
C SER A 550 0.52 7.70 -17.25
N VAL A 551 -0.24 8.71 -16.84
CA VAL A 551 -1.00 9.57 -17.75
C VAL A 551 -0.73 11.03 -17.44
N SER A 552 -0.44 11.82 -18.47
CA SER A 552 -0.31 13.28 -18.39
C SER A 552 -1.61 13.93 -18.88
N VAL A 553 -2.32 14.60 -17.98
CA VAL A 553 -3.61 15.28 -18.24
C VAL A 553 -3.46 16.77 -17.90
N ALA A 554 -3.93 17.66 -18.78
CA ALA A 554 -3.83 19.10 -18.57
C ALA A 554 -4.69 19.60 -17.39
N GLU A 555 -5.90 19.07 -17.25
CA GLU A 555 -6.88 19.41 -16.21
C GLU A 555 -7.43 18.12 -15.56
N PRO A 556 -6.69 17.52 -14.61
CA PRO A 556 -7.10 16.29 -13.92
C PRO A 556 -8.12 16.56 -12.80
N GLU A 557 -9.29 15.93 -12.88
CA GLU A 557 -10.30 15.88 -11.83
C GLU A 557 -10.13 14.59 -11.01
N PHE A 558 -10.05 14.70 -9.68
CA PHE A 558 -9.92 13.56 -8.78
C PHE A 558 -11.20 13.35 -7.95
N GLU A 559 -11.53 12.08 -7.65
CA GLU A 559 -12.61 11.73 -6.71
C GLU A 559 -12.17 12.03 -5.26
N GLY A 560 -12.13 13.31 -4.92
CA GLY A 560 -11.74 13.80 -3.59
C GLY A 560 -10.29 14.23 -3.45
N GLN A 561 -10.04 14.98 -2.38
CA GLN A 561 -8.86 15.83 -2.21
C GLN A 561 -7.54 15.06 -1.98
N THR A 562 -7.61 13.78 -1.61
CA THR A 562 -6.44 12.89 -1.46
C THR A 562 -5.80 12.50 -2.79
N LYS A 563 -6.38 12.89 -3.94
CA LYS A 563 -5.96 12.52 -5.31
C LYS A 563 -5.87 10.99 -5.51
N GLY A 564 -6.63 10.22 -4.73
CA GLY A 564 -6.58 8.75 -4.70
C GLY A 564 -7.07 8.08 -5.98
N ARG A 565 -8.10 8.66 -6.62
CA ARG A 565 -8.75 8.14 -7.83
C ARG A 565 -8.98 9.24 -8.88
N LEU A 566 -8.68 8.95 -10.14
CA LEU A 566 -8.94 9.85 -11.29
C LEU A 566 -10.41 9.74 -11.75
N GLY A 567 -11.11 10.88 -11.83
CA GLY A 567 -12.51 10.99 -12.21
C GLY A 567 -12.77 11.33 -13.69
N ASN A 568 -11.82 11.95 -14.40
CA ASN A 568 -11.94 12.36 -15.81
C ASN A 568 -12.56 11.26 -16.71
N PRO A 569 -13.80 11.40 -17.23
CA PRO A 569 -14.44 10.35 -18.02
C PRO A 569 -13.81 10.16 -19.41
N GLU A 570 -13.18 11.20 -19.98
CA GLU A 570 -12.56 11.22 -21.32
C GLU A 570 -11.21 10.51 -21.39
N VAL A 571 -10.50 10.40 -20.26
CA VAL A 571 -9.21 9.67 -20.17
C VAL A 571 -9.40 8.18 -20.44
N ARG A 572 -10.55 7.61 -20.05
CA ARG A 572 -10.84 6.18 -20.26
C ARG A 572 -10.90 5.77 -21.75
N PRO A 573 -11.76 6.35 -22.60
CA PRO A 573 -11.80 6.02 -24.03
C PRO A 573 -10.52 6.43 -24.77
N ALA A 574 -9.80 7.46 -24.30
CA ALA A 574 -8.48 7.82 -24.82
C ALA A 574 -7.48 6.66 -24.62
N VAL A 575 -7.35 6.11 -23.41
CA VAL A 575 -6.52 4.93 -23.12
C VAL A 575 -7.01 3.70 -23.89
N GLU A 576 -8.32 3.40 -23.89
CA GLU A 576 -8.86 2.24 -24.62
C GLU A 576 -8.62 2.28 -26.14
N THR A 577 -8.51 3.48 -26.72
CA THR A 577 -8.27 3.67 -28.17
C THR A 577 -6.79 3.61 -28.50
N ALA A 578 -5.97 4.41 -27.80
CA ALA A 578 -4.55 4.56 -28.09
C ALA A 578 -3.78 3.25 -27.83
N PHE A 579 -3.90 2.70 -26.61
CA PHE A 579 -3.25 1.46 -26.23
C PHE A 579 -3.86 0.25 -26.99
N GLY A 580 -5.18 0.23 -27.22
CA GLY A 580 -5.85 -0.87 -27.93
C GLY A 580 -5.44 -1.01 -29.39
N GLY A 581 -5.24 0.11 -30.09
CA GLY A 581 -4.71 0.12 -31.46
C GLY A 581 -3.27 -0.40 -31.53
N ALA A 582 -2.40 0.08 -30.62
CA ALA A 582 -1.00 -0.33 -30.55
C ALA A 582 -0.85 -1.81 -30.16
N LEU A 583 -1.59 -2.28 -29.14
CA LEU A 583 -1.56 -3.67 -28.66
C LEU A 583 -2.09 -4.65 -29.71
N SER A 584 -3.13 -4.26 -30.46
CA SER A 584 -3.63 -5.05 -31.59
C SER A 584 -2.55 -5.26 -32.65
N LYS A 585 -1.88 -4.18 -33.10
CA LYS A 585 -0.76 -4.26 -34.04
C LYS A 585 0.38 -5.13 -33.50
N PHE A 586 0.74 -4.97 -32.22
CA PHE A 586 1.84 -5.70 -31.61
C PHE A 586 1.62 -7.22 -31.59
N PHE A 587 0.40 -7.68 -31.29
CA PHE A 587 0.07 -9.11 -31.33
C PHE A 587 0.04 -9.70 -32.74
N ASP A 588 -0.26 -8.89 -33.78
CA ASP A 588 -0.13 -9.33 -35.19
C ASP A 588 1.34 -9.60 -35.57
N PHE A 589 2.29 -8.85 -35.00
CA PHE A 589 3.73 -9.06 -35.22
C PHE A 589 4.36 -10.08 -34.26
N ASN A 590 3.83 -10.25 -33.04
CA ASN A 590 4.38 -11.11 -31.98
C ASN A 590 3.33 -12.13 -31.47
N PRO A 591 2.88 -13.08 -32.31
CA PRO A 591 1.87 -14.07 -31.94
C PRO A 591 2.32 -14.98 -30.79
N ASP A 592 3.63 -15.24 -30.65
CA ASP A 592 4.19 -16.06 -29.57
C ASP A 592 3.90 -15.46 -28.18
N VAL A 593 3.99 -14.14 -28.03
CA VAL A 593 3.69 -13.45 -26.76
C VAL A 593 2.21 -13.59 -26.40
N LEU A 594 1.32 -13.44 -27.38
CA LEU A 594 -0.12 -13.68 -27.19
C LEU A 594 -0.40 -15.15 -26.84
N ASN A 595 0.34 -16.09 -27.42
CA ASN A 595 0.20 -17.52 -27.14
C ASN A 595 0.47 -17.85 -25.67
N TYR A 596 1.59 -17.35 -25.10
CA TYR A 596 1.93 -17.55 -23.70
C TYR A 596 0.90 -16.93 -22.75
N ILE A 597 0.47 -15.69 -23.01
CA ILE A 597 -0.54 -15.00 -22.18
C ILE A 597 -1.88 -15.73 -22.23
N PHE A 598 -2.33 -16.15 -23.42
CA PHE A 598 -3.59 -16.89 -23.58
C PHE A 598 -3.56 -18.25 -22.88
N GLU A 599 -2.46 -18.99 -22.97
CA GLU A 599 -2.33 -20.31 -22.33
C GLU A 599 -2.29 -20.21 -20.80
N SER A 600 -1.60 -19.19 -20.26
CA SER A 600 -1.64 -18.87 -18.82
C SER A 600 -3.06 -18.51 -18.35
N ALA A 601 -3.72 -17.54 -19.01
CA ALA A 601 -5.07 -17.11 -18.66
C ALA A 601 -6.13 -18.22 -18.82
N SER A 602 -5.96 -19.13 -19.79
CA SER A 602 -6.82 -20.30 -19.97
C SER A 602 -6.61 -21.36 -18.89
N GLN A 603 -5.39 -21.54 -18.38
CA GLN A 603 -5.12 -22.44 -17.25
C GLN A 603 -5.71 -21.89 -15.95
N ALA A 604 -5.54 -20.58 -15.69
CA ALA A 604 -6.15 -19.86 -14.58
C ALA A 604 -7.69 -19.99 -14.59
N GLN A 605 -8.34 -19.70 -15.72
CA GLN A 605 -9.80 -19.83 -15.85
C GLN A 605 -10.28 -21.28 -15.65
N ALA A 606 -9.51 -22.28 -16.11
CA ALA A 606 -9.84 -23.69 -15.90
C ALA A 606 -9.70 -24.13 -14.43
N ALA A 607 -8.64 -23.69 -13.74
CA ALA A 607 -8.44 -23.94 -12.31
C ALA A 607 -9.59 -23.32 -11.49
N ALA A 608 -9.90 -22.05 -11.71
CA ALA A 608 -10.96 -21.34 -11.00
C ALA A 608 -12.36 -21.92 -11.29
N ALA A 609 -12.62 -22.40 -12.51
CA ALA A 609 -13.85 -23.13 -12.83
C ALA A 609 -13.94 -24.46 -12.05
N ALA A 610 -12.85 -25.23 -12.00
CA ALA A 610 -12.78 -26.49 -11.25
C ALA A 610 -12.93 -26.26 -9.73
N ALA A 611 -12.31 -25.21 -9.18
CA ALA A 611 -12.42 -24.85 -7.79
C ALA A 611 -13.79 -24.27 -7.43
N LYS A 612 -14.44 -23.51 -8.30
CA LYS A 612 -15.85 -23.09 -8.13
C LYS A 612 -16.78 -24.30 -8.13
N ALA A 613 -16.56 -25.27 -9.01
CA ALA A 613 -17.28 -26.54 -9.01
C ALA A 613 -17.04 -27.33 -7.71
N ALA A 614 -15.79 -27.41 -7.23
CA ALA A 614 -15.45 -28.08 -5.96
C ALA A 614 -16.10 -27.39 -4.75
N ARG A 615 -16.03 -26.05 -4.66
CA ARG A 615 -16.70 -25.24 -3.62
C ARG A 615 -18.21 -25.44 -3.65
N GLU A 616 -18.85 -25.50 -4.82
CA GLU A 616 -20.30 -25.73 -4.94
C GLU A 616 -20.70 -27.21 -4.73
N VAL A 617 -19.79 -28.17 -4.88
CA VAL A 617 -19.98 -29.56 -4.42
C VAL A 617 -19.89 -29.65 -2.90
N VAL A 618 -18.94 -28.93 -2.26
CA VAL A 618 -18.90 -28.81 -0.79
C VAL A 618 -20.16 -28.12 -0.28
N ARG A 619 -20.54 -26.96 -0.84
CA ARG A 619 -21.72 -26.20 -0.42
C ARG A 619 -23.02 -27.01 -0.54
N ARG A 620 -23.20 -27.79 -1.61
CA ARG A 620 -24.35 -28.69 -1.75
C ARG A 620 -24.31 -29.86 -0.75
N LYS A 621 -23.13 -30.38 -0.38
CA LYS A 621 -23.02 -31.36 0.72
C LYS A 621 -23.39 -30.75 2.08
N THR A 622 -22.96 -29.51 2.35
CA THR A 622 -23.33 -28.76 3.57
C THR A 622 -24.82 -28.46 3.65
N LEU A 623 -25.48 -28.17 2.52
CA LEU A 623 -26.92 -27.87 2.46
C LEU A 623 -27.82 -29.12 2.53
N LEU A 624 -27.30 -30.31 2.22
CA LEU A 624 -28.08 -31.57 2.20
C LEU A 624 -27.82 -32.50 3.39
N HIS A 625 -26.78 -32.26 4.19
CA HIS A 625 -26.54 -32.99 5.43
C HIS A 625 -26.07 -32.07 6.55
N SER A 626 -26.68 -32.21 7.73
CA SER A 626 -26.18 -31.64 8.97
C SER A 626 -24.77 -32.18 9.27
N THR A 627 -23.77 -31.30 9.16
CA THR A 627 -22.40 -31.47 9.68
C THR A 627 -21.81 -32.87 9.57
N VAL A 628 -21.25 -33.22 8.40
CA VAL A 628 -20.29 -34.34 8.33
C VAL A 628 -19.03 -33.90 9.08
N LEU A 629 -18.98 -34.27 10.36
CA LEU A 629 -17.85 -34.03 11.24
C LEU A 629 -16.58 -34.68 10.66
N PRO A 630 -15.40 -34.07 10.80
CA PRO A 630 -14.15 -34.71 10.38
C PRO A 630 -13.98 -36.05 11.11
N GLY A 631 -13.70 -37.14 10.41
CA GLY A 631 -13.59 -38.48 11.03
C GLY A 631 -12.47 -38.62 12.08
N LYS A 632 -11.58 -37.63 12.20
CA LYS A 632 -10.57 -37.50 13.26
C LYS A 632 -11.08 -36.79 14.52
N LEU A 633 -12.07 -35.91 14.38
CA LEU A 633 -12.61 -35.08 15.46
C LEU A 633 -13.24 -35.98 16.52
N SER A 634 -12.74 -35.88 17.75
CA SER A 634 -13.38 -36.49 18.90
C SER A 634 -14.24 -35.42 19.56
N ASP A 635 -15.54 -35.41 19.26
CA ASP A 635 -16.45 -34.35 19.69
C ASP A 635 -16.72 -34.36 21.21
N CYS A 636 -17.40 -33.32 21.71
CA CYS A 636 -17.94 -33.23 23.07
C CYS A 636 -19.44 -33.60 23.10
N ALA A 637 -20.02 -33.77 24.30
CA ALA A 637 -21.43 -34.10 24.46
C ALA A 637 -22.35 -32.86 24.55
N SER A 638 -21.85 -31.74 25.09
CA SER A 638 -22.57 -30.47 25.16
C SER A 638 -22.57 -29.74 23.81
N ARG A 639 -23.48 -28.77 23.69
CA ARG A 639 -23.63 -27.85 22.55
C ARG A 639 -23.78 -26.39 22.97
N ASP A 640 -23.62 -26.08 24.26
CA ASP A 640 -23.66 -24.71 24.75
C ASP A 640 -22.30 -24.03 24.52
N LEU A 641 -22.31 -22.96 23.73
CA LEU A 641 -21.13 -22.14 23.44
C LEU A 641 -20.45 -21.57 24.69
N SER A 642 -21.14 -21.40 25.82
CA SER A 642 -20.52 -20.87 27.04
C SER A 642 -19.45 -21.80 27.65
N GLU A 643 -19.61 -23.12 27.44
CA GLU A 643 -18.79 -24.16 28.08
C GLU A 643 -18.09 -25.11 27.10
N THR A 644 -18.41 -25.06 25.80
CA THR A 644 -17.79 -25.95 24.81
C THR A 644 -16.44 -25.43 24.32
N GLU A 645 -15.43 -26.32 24.34
CA GLU A 645 -14.04 -25.99 24.02
C GLU A 645 -13.49 -27.01 23.01
N VAL A 646 -12.65 -26.60 22.06
CA VAL A 646 -11.94 -27.54 21.17
C VAL A 646 -10.43 -27.36 21.28
N PHE A 647 -9.74 -28.45 21.60
CA PHE A 647 -8.28 -28.51 21.60
C PHE A 647 -7.77 -28.97 20.23
N ILE A 648 -7.07 -28.09 19.55
CA ILE A 648 -6.33 -28.37 18.33
C ILE A 648 -4.95 -28.86 18.76
N VAL A 649 -4.64 -30.12 18.47
CA VAL A 649 -3.45 -30.82 18.98
C VAL A 649 -2.56 -31.36 17.88
N GLU A 650 -1.27 -31.36 18.15
CA GLU A 650 -0.24 -31.83 17.24
C GLU A 650 -0.11 -33.36 17.25
N GLY A 651 -0.35 -33.98 16.09
CA GLY A 651 -0.21 -35.42 15.90
C GLY A 651 -1.28 -36.27 16.61
N ASP A 652 -1.29 -37.56 16.28
CA ASP A 652 -2.22 -38.51 16.91
C ASP A 652 -1.76 -38.93 18.33
N SER A 653 -0.49 -38.66 18.70
CA SER A 653 0.09 -39.05 20.00
C SER A 653 -0.42 -38.16 21.15
N ALA A 654 -0.17 -36.85 21.07
CA ALA A 654 -0.70 -35.88 22.05
C ALA A 654 -2.23 -35.91 22.10
N ALA A 655 -2.88 -36.05 20.93
CA ALA A 655 -4.32 -36.24 20.86
C ALA A 655 -4.81 -37.53 21.52
N GLY A 656 -4.01 -38.61 21.52
CA GLY A 656 -4.27 -39.85 22.24
C GLY A 656 -4.30 -39.64 23.75
N SER A 657 -3.35 -38.87 24.31
CA SER A 657 -3.35 -38.49 25.73
C SER A 657 -4.49 -37.53 26.06
N ALA A 658 -4.68 -36.48 25.27
CA ALA A 658 -5.74 -35.48 25.48
C ALA A 658 -7.15 -36.10 25.42
N LYS A 659 -7.41 -37.01 24.47
CA LYS A 659 -8.69 -37.75 24.35
C LYS A 659 -9.01 -38.64 25.56
N GLN A 660 -7.98 -39.09 26.28
CA GLN A 660 -8.12 -39.86 27.51
C GLN A 660 -8.28 -38.99 28.76
N GLY A 661 -7.58 -37.84 28.83
CA GLY A 661 -7.59 -36.94 29.99
C GLY A 661 -8.77 -35.95 30.06
N ARG A 662 -9.34 -35.55 28.91
CA ARG A 662 -10.40 -34.51 28.81
C ARG A 662 -11.69 -34.81 29.59
N ASP A 663 -12.40 -33.74 29.93
CA ASP A 663 -13.85 -33.83 30.13
C ASP A 663 -14.57 -34.03 28.79
N ARG A 664 -15.20 -35.20 28.61
CA ARG A 664 -15.95 -35.55 27.40
C ARG A 664 -17.26 -34.76 27.25
N ARG A 665 -17.74 -34.12 28.32
CA ARG A 665 -18.96 -33.30 28.30
C ARG A 665 -18.72 -31.99 27.56
N THR A 666 -17.61 -31.31 27.84
CA THR A 666 -17.30 -29.94 27.37
C THR A 666 -16.22 -29.86 26.29
N GLN A 667 -15.22 -30.74 26.30
CA GLN A 667 -14.00 -30.55 25.49
C GLN A 667 -13.93 -31.50 24.29
N ALA A 668 -13.89 -30.95 23.08
CA ALA A 668 -13.59 -31.64 21.83
C ALA A 668 -12.07 -31.69 21.53
N ILE A 669 -11.60 -32.71 20.82
CA ILE A 669 -10.17 -32.87 20.43
C ILE A 669 -10.06 -33.05 18.92
N LEU A 670 -9.23 -32.24 18.26
CA LEU A 670 -8.94 -32.30 16.84
C LEU A 670 -7.43 -32.51 16.59
N PRO A 671 -6.97 -33.72 16.21
CA PRO A 671 -5.59 -33.95 15.81
C PRO A 671 -5.31 -33.41 14.41
N LEU A 672 -4.19 -32.68 14.28
CA LEU A 672 -3.60 -32.29 13.01
C LEU A 672 -2.45 -33.24 12.65
N ARG A 673 -2.29 -33.55 11.35
CA ARG A 673 -1.18 -34.38 10.88
C ARG A 673 -0.20 -33.59 10.01
N GLY A 674 0.99 -33.33 10.58
CA GLY A 674 2.06 -32.59 9.92
C GLY A 674 1.80 -31.09 9.84
N LYS A 675 2.72 -30.37 9.19
CA LYS A 675 2.70 -28.91 9.08
C LYS A 675 1.55 -28.45 8.17
N ILE A 676 0.81 -27.45 8.64
CA ILE A 676 -0.36 -26.90 7.94
C ILE A 676 0.08 -26.17 6.67
N LEU A 677 -0.77 -26.17 5.64
CA LEU A 677 -0.59 -25.31 4.48
C LEU A 677 -0.63 -23.83 4.91
N ASN A 678 0.49 -23.12 4.77
CA ASN A 678 0.52 -21.66 4.89
C ASN A 678 -0.47 -21.05 3.89
N ILE A 679 -1.52 -20.39 4.39
CA ILE A 679 -2.58 -19.84 3.56
C ILE A 679 -2.26 -18.47 2.94
N GLU A 680 -1.19 -17.82 3.39
CA GLU A 680 -0.73 -16.54 2.84
C GLU A 680 -0.18 -16.73 1.42
N ARG A 681 0.56 -17.83 1.24
CA ARG A 681 1.23 -18.22 -0.02
C ARG A 681 0.41 -19.17 -0.88
N ALA A 682 -0.87 -19.35 -0.57
CA ALA A 682 -1.72 -20.35 -1.21
C ALA A 682 -2.98 -19.70 -1.80
N PRO A 683 -3.29 -19.93 -3.08
CA PRO A 683 -4.53 -19.40 -3.66
C PRO A 683 -5.73 -19.98 -2.89
N PRO A 684 -6.86 -19.25 -2.75
CA PRO A 684 -8.00 -19.65 -1.91
C PRO A 684 -8.59 -21.03 -2.23
N GLU A 685 -8.29 -21.54 -3.41
CA GLU A 685 -8.71 -22.83 -3.93
C GLU A 685 -8.01 -23.99 -3.21
N ARG A 686 -6.72 -23.82 -2.94
CA ARG A 686 -5.86 -24.82 -2.29
C ARG A 686 -6.22 -24.99 -0.81
N ILE A 687 -6.74 -23.93 -0.17
CA ILE A 687 -7.35 -23.97 1.16
C ILE A 687 -8.50 -24.99 1.18
N TYR A 688 -9.41 -24.92 0.19
CA TYR A 688 -10.55 -25.83 0.08
C TYR A 688 -10.20 -27.22 -0.47
N GLN A 689 -8.99 -27.45 -0.98
CA GLN A 689 -8.51 -28.78 -1.37
C GLN A 689 -7.79 -29.52 -0.23
N ASN A 690 -7.30 -28.81 0.80
CA ASN A 690 -6.56 -29.39 1.91
C ASN A 690 -7.50 -30.04 2.94
N SER A 691 -7.27 -31.31 3.29
CA SER A 691 -8.11 -32.09 4.21
C SER A 691 -8.07 -31.61 5.65
N GLU A 692 -6.93 -31.08 6.12
CA GLU A 692 -6.76 -30.60 7.49
C GLU A 692 -7.46 -29.24 7.65
N LEU A 693 -7.36 -28.35 6.65
CA LEU A 693 -8.07 -27.06 6.63
C LEU A 693 -9.58 -27.23 6.45
N GLN A 694 -10.05 -28.13 5.56
CA GLN A 694 -11.45 -28.56 5.55
C GLN A 694 -11.88 -29.13 6.92
N GLY A 695 -11.00 -29.90 7.55
CA GLY A 695 -11.18 -30.42 8.90
C GLY A 695 -11.41 -29.32 9.94
N LEU A 696 -10.55 -28.31 9.98
CA LEU A 696 -10.65 -27.15 10.88
C LEU A 696 -11.91 -26.30 10.62
N ILE A 697 -12.21 -26.00 9.36
CA ILE A 697 -13.41 -25.22 8.98
C ILE A 697 -14.69 -25.96 9.40
N SER A 698 -14.77 -27.27 9.12
CA SER A 698 -15.89 -28.14 9.52
C SER A 698 -15.93 -28.43 11.03
N ALA A 699 -14.78 -28.41 11.72
CA ALA A 699 -14.70 -28.55 13.16
C ALA A 699 -15.27 -27.30 13.86
N CYS A 700 -14.72 -26.12 13.59
CA CYS A 700 -15.07 -24.92 14.34
C CYS A 700 -16.40 -24.28 13.89
N GLY A 701 -16.80 -24.48 12.62
CA GLY A 701 -18.05 -23.91 12.06
C GLY A 701 -17.86 -22.58 11.33
N LEU A 702 -16.66 -22.33 10.79
CA LEU A 702 -16.18 -21.01 10.32
C LEU A 702 -16.80 -20.49 9.01
N GLY A 703 -17.73 -21.22 8.39
CA GLY A 703 -18.35 -20.84 7.13
C GLY A 703 -17.36 -20.70 5.95
N ILE A 704 -17.67 -19.77 5.04
CA ILE A 704 -16.90 -19.48 3.82
C ILE A 704 -16.04 -18.23 4.06
N LYS A 705 -14.80 -18.21 3.56
CA LYS A 705 -13.87 -17.08 3.71
C LYS A 705 -14.51 -15.79 3.17
N GLY A 706 -14.57 -14.76 4.00
CA GLY A 706 -15.14 -13.45 3.63
C GLY A 706 -16.67 -13.34 3.78
N ALA A 707 -17.32 -14.27 4.47
CA ALA A 707 -18.65 -14.06 5.03
C ALA A 707 -18.54 -13.62 6.51
N GLU A 708 -19.51 -12.82 6.97
CA GLU A 708 -19.65 -12.41 8.38
C GLU A 708 -19.75 -13.64 9.30
N LEU A 709 -19.27 -13.53 10.55
CA LEU A 709 -19.26 -14.66 11.47
C LEU A 709 -20.64 -14.90 12.12
N GLU A 710 -21.43 -15.80 11.51
CA GLU A 710 -22.65 -16.33 12.12
C GLU A 710 -22.32 -17.06 13.45
N GLU A 711 -22.52 -16.40 14.58
CA GLU A 711 -22.27 -16.99 15.91
C GLU A 711 -23.09 -18.28 16.15
N ASN A 712 -24.27 -18.37 15.54
CA ASN A 712 -25.12 -19.57 15.54
C ASN A 712 -24.55 -20.76 14.75
N SER A 713 -23.51 -20.57 13.92
CA SER A 713 -22.84 -21.66 13.19
C SER A 713 -21.56 -22.16 13.88
N LEU A 714 -21.05 -21.44 14.87
CA LEU A 714 -19.95 -21.89 15.72
C LEU A 714 -20.39 -23.09 16.57
N ARG A 715 -19.47 -24.03 16.84
CA ARG A 715 -19.73 -25.19 17.70
C ARG A 715 -19.02 -25.18 19.06
N TYR A 716 -17.97 -24.38 19.20
CA TYR A 716 -17.15 -24.30 20.39
C TYR A 716 -16.89 -22.82 20.70
N GLY A 717 -17.19 -22.37 21.92
CA GLY A 717 -16.93 -20.99 22.35
C GLY A 717 -15.47 -20.71 22.68
N LYS A 718 -14.62 -21.74 22.78
CA LYS A 718 -13.16 -21.57 22.90
C LYS A 718 -12.43 -22.52 21.97
N ILE A 719 -11.55 -21.96 21.15
CA ILE A 719 -10.62 -22.73 20.31
C ILE A 719 -9.24 -22.63 20.98
N VAL A 720 -8.72 -23.75 21.46
CA VAL A 720 -7.46 -23.83 22.18
C VAL A 720 -6.41 -24.49 21.30
N ILE A 721 -5.36 -23.75 20.95
CA ILE A 721 -4.17 -24.28 20.28
C ILE A 721 -3.27 -24.92 21.34
N MET A 722 -3.01 -26.22 21.22
CA MET A 722 -2.18 -27.00 22.14
C MET A 722 -1.13 -27.80 21.33
N THR A 723 -0.05 -27.10 20.97
CA THR A 723 1.13 -27.62 20.26
C THR A 723 2.22 -28.03 21.25
N ASP A 724 3.22 -28.79 20.78
CA ASP A 724 4.39 -29.10 21.59
C ASP A 724 5.25 -27.84 21.86
N ALA A 725 6.15 -27.96 22.84
CA ALA A 725 6.97 -26.85 23.38
C ALA A 725 8.32 -26.72 22.66
N ASP A 726 8.33 -26.97 21.35
CA ASP A 726 9.52 -27.05 20.50
C ASP A 726 9.42 -26.13 19.27
N VAL A 727 10.39 -26.24 18.37
CA VAL A 727 10.48 -25.41 17.15
C VAL A 727 9.37 -25.72 16.14
N ASP A 728 8.89 -26.96 16.05
CA ASP A 728 7.87 -27.36 15.09
C ASP A 728 6.44 -27.05 15.59
N GLY A 729 6.18 -27.24 16.89
CA GLY A 729 4.98 -26.76 17.55
C GLY A 729 4.87 -25.24 17.53
N ALA A 730 5.97 -24.50 17.73
CA ALA A 730 5.99 -23.05 17.54
C ALA A 730 5.63 -22.63 16.09
N HIS A 731 6.15 -23.33 15.09
CA HIS A 731 5.84 -23.09 13.68
C HIS A 731 4.37 -23.43 13.35
N ILE A 732 3.83 -24.54 13.86
CA ILE A 732 2.41 -24.90 13.69
C ILE A 732 1.48 -23.90 14.39
N ARG A 733 1.87 -23.39 15.55
CA ARG A 733 1.17 -22.31 16.25
C ARG A 733 1.10 -21.03 15.40
N VAL A 734 2.20 -20.60 14.79
CA VAL A 734 2.20 -19.44 13.87
C VAL A 734 1.34 -19.70 12.62
N LEU A 735 1.39 -20.91 12.05
CA LEU A 735 0.52 -21.29 10.92
C LEU A 735 -0.97 -21.26 11.28
N LEU A 736 -1.35 -21.68 12.49
CA LEU A 736 -2.73 -21.60 13.00
C LEU A 736 -3.17 -20.16 13.26
N LEU A 737 -2.33 -19.33 13.89
CA LEU A 737 -2.62 -17.91 14.10
C LEU A 737 -2.84 -17.18 12.76
N THR A 738 -1.96 -17.43 11.78
CA THR A 738 -2.09 -16.92 10.42
C THR A 738 -3.39 -17.41 9.77
N PHE A 739 -3.74 -18.70 9.93
CA PHE A 739 -4.98 -19.26 9.40
C PHE A 739 -6.22 -18.55 9.96
N PHE A 740 -6.34 -18.41 11.28
CA PHE A 740 -7.52 -17.77 11.88
C PHE A 740 -7.60 -16.28 11.51
N PHE A 741 -6.50 -15.52 11.62
CA PHE A 741 -6.46 -14.10 11.28
C PHE A 741 -6.82 -13.82 9.81
N ARG A 742 -6.31 -14.63 8.87
CA ARG A 742 -6.52 -14.45 7.42
C ARG A 742 -7.75 -15.18 6.85
N TYR A 743 -8.39 -16.11 7.58
CA TYR A 743 -9.61 -16.79 7.13
C TYR A 743 -10.89 -16.19 7.75
N GLN A 744 -10.89 -15.90 9.05
CA GLN A 744 -12.06 -15.35 9.77
C GLN A 744 -11.61 -14.48 10.96
N ARG A 745 -11.26 -13.21 10.68
CA ARG A 745 -10.63 -12.31 11.64
C ARG A 745 -11.52 -11.97 12.84
N GLU A 746 -12.84 -11.88 12.64
CA GLU A 746 -13.83 -11.61 13.69
C GLU A 746 -13.72 -12.59 14.86
N LEU A 747 -13.28 -13.84 14.62
CA LEU A 747 -13.12 -14.85 15.66
C LEU A 747 -12.01 -14.49 16.66
N VAL A 748 -10.95 -13.85 16.18
CA VAL A 748 -9.82 -13.39 17.00
C VAL A 748 -10.17 -12.07 17.68
N GLU A 749 -10.87 -11.16 16.99
CA GLU A 749 -11.33 -9.88 17.56
C GLU A 749 -12.38 -10.07 18.66
N LYS A 750 -13.26 -11.08 18.54
CA LYS A 750 -14.19 -11.52 19.61
C LYS A 750 -13.51 -12.36 20.71
N GLY A 751 -12.21 -12.65 20.59
CA GLY A 751 -11.42 -13.30 21.63
C GLY A 751 -11.70 -14.80 21.84
N TYR A 752 -12.24 -15.52 20.86
CA TYR A 752 -12.55 -16.96 20.98
C TYR A 752 -11.32 -17.88 20.83
N LEU A 753 -10.16 -17.32 20.47
CA LEU A 753 -8.93 -18.06 20.21
C LEU A 753 -7.96 -17.98 21.39
N TYR A 754 -7.44 -19.13 21.82
CA TYR A 754 -6.57 -19.30 22.98
C TYR A 754 -5.38 -20.19 22.63
N ILE A 755 -4.29 -20.05 23.38
CA ILE A 755 -3.10 -20.91 23.34
C ILE A 755 -2.94 -21.54 24.73
N ALA A 756 -2.77 -22.86 24.79
CA ALA A 756 -2.46 -23.56 26.03
C ALA A 756 -0.98 -23.43 26.39
N GLN A 757 -0.68 -23.24 27.68
CA GLN A 757 0.68 -23.35 28.21
C GLN A 757 0.82 -24.66 29.00
N PRO A 758 1.46 -25.70 28.43
CA PRO A 758 1.88 -26.87 29.21
C PRO A 758 3.08 -26.52 30.11
N PRO A 759 3.30 -27.25 31.21
CA PRO A 759 4.48 -27.04 32.06
C PRO A 759 5.75 -27.53 31.36
N LEU A 760 6.82 -26.74 31.45
CA LEU A 760 8.14 -27.12 30.90
C LEU A 760 8.82 -28.20 31.76
N TYR A 761 8.65 -28.12 33.08
CA TYR A 761 9.32 -28.99 34.03
C TYR A 761 8.37 -29.68 35.00
N LYS A 762 8.72 -30.91 35.34
CA LYS A 762 8.23 -31.67 36.49
C LYS A 762 9.37 -31.91 37.47
N ILE A 763 9.19 -31.46 38.69
CA ILE A 763 10.13 -31.62 39.80
C ILE A 763 9.52 -32.64 40.77
N VAL A 764 10.25 -33.72 41.05
CA VAL A 764 9.86 -34.74 42.02
C VAL A 764 10.84 -34.68 43.18
N SER A 765 10.35 -34.54 44.41
CA SER A 765 11.18 -34.40 45.61
C SER A 765 10.79 -35.43 46.67
N GLY A 766 11.78 -36.13 47.23
CA GLY A 766 11.59 -37.06 48.33
C GLY A 766 11.06 -38.44 47.93
N THR A 767 11.20 -39.40 48.85
CA THR A 767 10.98 -40.83 48.59
C THR A 767 9.75 -41.40 49.32
N GLY A 768 9.19 -42.48 48.77
CA GLY A 768 8.09 -43.23 49.39
C GLY A 768 6.83 -42.38 49.62
N ARG A 769 6.40 -42.27 50.89
CA ARG A 769 5.17 -41.56 51.28
C ARG A 769 5.30 -40.03 51.27
N ASN A 770 6.52 -39.50 51.25
CA ASN A 770 6.79 -38.06 51.27
C ASN A 770 7.13 -37.50 49.88
N ARG A 771 6.84 -38.26 48.81
CA ARG A 771 7.06 -37.85 47.42
C ARG A 771 6.11 -36.70 47.05
N VAL A 772 6.67 -35.52 46.83
CA VAL A 772 5.95 -34.36 46.27
C VAL A 772 6.25 -34.29 44.77
N GLU A 773 5.21 -34.05 43.96
CA GLU A 773 5.37 -33.70 42.55
C GLU A 773 4.91 -32.25 42.34
N LYS A 774 5.80 -31.41 41.78
CA LYS A 774 5.53 -30.01 41.43
C LYS A 774 5.73 -29.83 39.92
N TYR A 775 4.90 -29.01 39.31
CA TYR A 775 5.05 -28.56 37.92
C TYR A 775 5.37 -27.07 37.92
N THR A 776 6.23 -26.65 36.98
CA THR A 776 6.63 -25.24 36.78
C THR A 776 6.67 -24.93 35.28
N PHE A 777 6.28 -23.71 34.94
CA PHE A 777 6.05 -23.23 33.57
C PHE A 777 7.20 -22.37 33.03
N THR A 778 8.02 -21.78 33.91
CA THR A 778 9.23 -21.04 33.53
C THR A 778 10.47 -21.59 34.23
N ASP A 779 11.64 -21.18 33.75
CA ASP A 779 12.92 -21.54 34.36
C ASP A 779 13.15 -20.82 35.70
N GLU A 780 12.64 -19.60 35.89
CA GLU A 780 12.68 -18.88 37.16
C GLU A 780 11.79 -19.55 38.23
N GLU A 781 10.60 -20.03 37.86
CA GLU A 781 9.75 -20.80 38.79
C GLU A 781 10.43 -22.10 39.24
N LYS A 782 11.07 -22.80 38.29
CA LYS A 782 11.84 -24.03 38.52
C LYS A 782 13.00 -23.74 39.48
N ASP A 783 13.79 -22.72 39.19
CA ASP A 783 14.95 -22.29 39.99
C ASP A 783 14.54 -21.82 41.40
N ALA A 784 13.48 -21.02 41.52
CA ALA A 784 12.98 -20.52 42.80
C ALA A 784 12.47 -21.64 43.72
N TYR A 785 11.68 -22.58 43.17
CA TYR A 785 11.22 -23.75 43.92
C TYR A 785 12.39 -24.65 44.35
N LEU A 786 13.44 -24.78 43.54
CA LEU A 786 14.65 -25.52 43.90
C LEU A 786 15.44 -24.81 45.02
N ARG A 787 15.63 -23.48 44.95
CA ARG A 787 16.30 -22.71 46.02
C ARG A 787 15.53 -22.78 47.34
N GLU A 788 14.21 -22.59 47.33
CA GLU A 788 13.34 -22.79 48.49
C GLU A 788 13.50 -24.21 49.06
N ARG A 789 13.40 -25.23 48.20
CA ARG A 789 13.35 -26.62 48.65
C ARG A 789 14.69 -27.17 49.15
N LEU A 790 15.80 -26.66 48.62
CA LEU A 790 17.17 -27.04 48.98
C LEU A 790 17.81 -26.09 50.01
N SER A 791 17.15 -24.97 50.36
CA SER A 791 17.68 -23.92 51.25
C SER A 791 18.99 -23.29 50.75
N ILE A 792 19.09 -23.06 49.44
CA ILE A 792 20.26 -22.46 48.78
C ILE A 792 20.12 -20.93 48.77
N GLU A 793 21.18 -20.21 49.14
CA GLU A 793 21.23 -18.74 49.10
C GLU A 793 21.13 -18.17 47.67
N ASP A 794 20.43 -17.04 47.53
CA ASP A 794 20.25 -16.37 46.23
C ASP A 794 21.57 -16.02 45.56
N GLY A 795 21.62 -16.22 44.24
CA GLY A 795 22.80 -15.95 43.40
C GLY A 795 23.83 -17.09 43.32
N LYS A 796 23.68 -18.19 44.07
CA LYS A 796 24.49 -19.40 43.86
C LYS A 796 23.92 -20.28 42.74
N PRO A 797 24.77 -20.87 41.87
CA PRO A 797 24.34 -21.86 40.90
C PRO A 797 23.95 -23.16 41.62
N ILE A 798 22.85 -23.77 41.19
CA ILE A 798 22.39 -25.07 41.69
C ILE A 798 23.25 -26.15 41.02
N THR A 799 23.86 -27.05 41.79
CA THR A 799 24.68 -28.14 41.25
C THR A 799 23.95 -29.48 41.25
N ASP A 800 24.39 -30.41 40.40
CA ASP A 800 23.90 -31.80 40.41
C ASP A 800 24.08 -32.48 41.77
N GLN A 801 25.07 -32.05 42.55
CA GLN A 801 25.33 -32.59 43.89
C GLN A 801 24.24 -32.13 44.88
N ASP A 802 23.84 -30.85 44.86
CA ASP A 802 22.73 -30.33 45.67
C ASP A 802 21.40 -31.05 45.35
N LEU A 803 21.15 -31.32 44.06
CA LEU A 803 19.99 -32.09 43.62
C LEU A 803 20.01 -33.54 44.15
N SER A 804 21.20 -34.16 44.18
CA SER A 804 21.38 -35.52 44.69
C SER A 804 21.18 -35.62 46.21
N ASP A 805 21.78 -34.70 46.99
CA ASP A 805 21.64 -34.65 48.44
C ASP A 805 20.19 -34.34 48.84
N GLY A 806 19.55 -33.41 48.14
CA GLY A 806 18.13 -33.07 48.30
C GLY A 806 17.13 -34.16 47.89
N ASN A 807 17.59 -35.26 47.26
CA ASN A 807 16.74 -36.30 46.67
C ASN A 807 15.67 -35.71 45.73
N VAL A 808 16.13 -34.85 44.81
CA VAL A 808 15.30 -34.18 43.80
C VAL A 808 15.58 -34.74 42.40
N THR A 809 14.55 -34.96 41.61
CA THR A 809 14.64 -35.37 40.21
C THR A 809 13.85 -34.39 39.35
N ILE A 810 14.49 -33.84 38.32
CA ILE A 810 13.89 -32.91 37.36
C ILE A 810 13.67 -33.65 36.04
N GLN A 811 12.46 -33.56 35.50
CA GLN A 811 12.10 -34.00 34.15
C GLN A 811 11.65 -32.77 33.35
N ARG A 812 12.36 -32.43 32.28
CA ARG A 812 11.88 -31.47 31.27
C ARG A 812 10.99 -32.23 30.28
N PHE A 813 9.81 -31.71 29.97
CA PHE A 813 8.97 -32.24 28.89
C PHE A 813 9.43 -31.67 27.55
N LYS A 814 9.52 -32.51 26.51
CA LYS A 814 9.80 -32.07 25.13
C LYS A 814 8.55 -32.08 24.26
N GLY A 815 7.61 -32.99 24.51
CA GLY A 815 6.34 -33.03 23.78
C GLY A 815 5.15 -33.50 24.63
N LEU A 816 3.94 -33.06 24.28
CA LEU A 816 2.70 -33.38 25.00
C LEU A 816 2.39 -34.88 25.00
N GLY A 817 2.91 -35.62 24.02
CA GLY A 817 2.83 -37.09 23.96
C GLY A 817 3.60 -37.81 25.08
N GLU A 818 4.54 -37.14 25.75
CA GLU A 818 5.28 -37.68 26.90
C GLU A 818 4.48 -37.59 28.22
N MET A 819 3.44 -36.76 28.26
CA MET A 819 2.61 -36.54 29.44
C MET A 819 1.54 -37.63 29.58
N MET A 820 1.42 -38.20 30.78
CA MET A 820 0.32 -39.13 31.08
C MET A 820 -1.03 -38.38 31.05
N PRO A 821 -2.14 -39.01 30.60
CA PRO A 821 -3.43 -38.32 30.44
C PRO A 821 -3.92 -37.54 31.66
N LYS A 822 -3.68 -38.04 32.88
CA LYS A 822 -4.01 -37.33 34.11
C LYS A 822 -3.12 -36.09 34.35
N GLN A 823 -1.82 -36.17 34.04
CA GLN A 823 -0.89 -35.05 34.19
C GLN A 823 -1.26 -33.90 33.23
N LEU A 824 -1.62 -34.26 32.00
CA LEU A 824 -2.10 -33.30 31.00
C LEU A 824 -3.44 -32.65 31.42
N TRP A 825 -4.34 -33.42 32.04
CA TRP A 825 -5.55 -32.86 32.66
C TRP A 825 -5.22 -31.89 33.80
N ASP A 826 -4.53 -32.37 34.85
CA ASP A 826 -4.28 -31.64 36.09
C ASP A 826 -3.51 -30.32 35.87
N THR A 827 -2.72 -30.21 34.78
CA THR A 827 -1.87 -29.05 34.48
C THR A 827 -2.38 -28.14 33.35
N THR A 828 -2.94 -28.71 32.29
CA THR A 828 -3.07 -28.00 30.99
C THR A 828 -4.51 -27.97 30.47
N MET A 829 -5.34 -28.98 30.77
CA MET A 829 -6.71 -29.07 30.24
C MET A 829 -7.82 -28.72 31.25
N ASN A 830 -7.58 -28.94 32.55
CA ASN A 830 -8.56 -28.66 33.62
C ASN A 830 -8.86 -27.16 33.73
N PRO A 831 -10.13 -26.70 33.57
CA PRO A 831 -10.50 -25.29 33.69
C PRO A 831 -10.15 -24.62 35.02
N GLU A 832 -9.98 -25.38 36.11
CA GLU A 832 -9.68 -24.83 37.45
C GLU A 832 -8.20 -24.54 37.69
N THR A 833 -7.28 -25.21 36.96
CA THR A 833 -5.82 -25.18 37.25
C THR A 833 -4.94 -24.76 36.08
N ARG A 834 -5.45 -24.79 34.84
CA ARG A 834 -4.68 -24.47 33.63
C ARG A 834 -4.46 -22.97 33.44
N ILE A 835 -3.41 -22.62 32.70
CA ILE A 835 -3.17 -21.27 32.17
C ILE A 835 -3.40 -21.28 30.65
N LEU A 836 -4.25 -20.37 30.15
CA LEU A 836 -4.48 -20.13 28.72
C LEU A 836 -4.16 -18.69 28.38
N LEU A 837 -3.39 -18.46 27.32
CA LEU A 837 -3.17 -17.14 26.74
C LEU A 837 -4.27 -16.85 25.73
N GLN A 838 -5.07 -15.79 25.95
CA GLN A 838 -6.08 -15.35 25.00
C GLN A 838 -5.42 -14.55 23.86
N VAL A 839 -5.70 -14.91 22.62
CA VAL A 839 -5.20 -14.19 21.44
C VAL A 839 -6.09 -12.98 21.19
N SER A 840 -5.48 -11.80 21.09
CA SER A 840 -6.14 -10.52 20.81
C SER A 840 -5.29 -9.69 19.83
N VAL A 841 -5.93 -8.73 19.15
CA VAL A 841 -5.27 -7.88 18.13
C VAL A 841 -5.42 -6.42 18.53
N ASN A 842 -4.36 -5.83 19.08
CA ASN A 842 -4.38 -4.43 19.56
C ASN A 842 -4.23 -3.42 18.41
N ASP A 843 -3.30 -3.68 17.48
CA ASP A 843 -3.16 -2.96 16.22
C ASP A 843 -3.31 -3.95 15.07
N CYS A 844 -4.40 -3.78 14.32
CA CYS A 844 -4.74 -4.65 13.21
C CYS A 844 -3.85 -4.42 11.98
N ALA A 845 -3.32 -3.21 11.76
CA ALA A 845 -2.47 -2.90 10.62
C ALA A 845 -1.03 -3.40 10.85
N LEU A 846 -0.51 -3.23 12.07
CA LEU A 846 0.78 -3.79 12.47
C LEU A 846 0.78 -5.32 12.43
N ALA A 847 -0.31 -5.96 12.90
CA ALA A 847 -0.46 -7.42 12.82
C ALA A 847 -0.51 -7.91 11.37
N ASP A 848 -1.21 -7.19 10.49
CA ASP A 848 -1.29 -7.49 9.05
C ASP A 848 0.10 -7.44 8.38
N GLN A 849 0.84 -6.35 8.61
CA GLN A 849 2.19 -6.14 8.09
C GLN A 849 3.18 -7.18 8.64
N THR A 850 3.09 -7.51 9.93
CA THR A 850 3.98 -8.51 10.55
C THR A 850 3.73 -9.91 9.97
N LEU A 851 2.46 -10.27 9.73
CA LEU A 851 2.10 -11.54 9.11
C LEU A 851 2.49 -11.62 7.63
N ASP A 852 2.38 -10.53 6.85
CA ASP A 852 2.87 -10.48 5.47
C ASP A 852 4.39 -10.69 5.41
N ILE A 853 5.17 -9.96 6.23
CA ILE A 853 6.63 -10.15 6.33
C ILE A 853 6.99 -11.58 6.74
N LEU A 854 6.36 -12.11 7.80
CA LEU A 854 6.71 -13.43 8.33
C LEU A 854 6.20 -14.59 7.48
N MET A 855 5.07 -14.46 6.77
CA MET A 855 4.38 -15.58 6.13
C MET A 855 4.20 -15.46 4.61
N GLY A 856 4.34 -14.27 4.01
CA GLY A 856 4.19 -14.03 2.57
C GLY A 856 5.28 -14.62 1.68
N ASP A 857 5.27 -14.28 0.39
CA ASP A 857 6.21 -14.85 -0.59
C ASP A 857 7.61 -14.22 -0.57
N ALA A 858 7.73 -12.93 -0.23
CA ALA A 858 9.00 -12.20 -0.29
C ALA A 858 10.02 -12.72 0.74
N VAL A 859 11.23 -13.06 0.29
CA VAL A 859 12.26 -13.66 1.15
C VAL A 859 13.15 -12.60 1.80
N ALA A 860 13.48 -11.52 1.09
CA ALA A 860 14.34 -10.47 1.62
C ALA A 860 13.78 -9.74 2.85
N PRO A 861 12.49 -9.32 2.91
CA PRO A 861 11.94 -8.67 4.10
C PRO A 861 11.98 -9.58 5.34
N ARG A 862 11.62 -10.86 5.17
CA ARG A 862 11.70 -11.88 6.22
C ARG A 862 13.12 -12.05 6.74
N ARG A 863 14.11 -12.12 5.85
CA ARG A 863 15.53 -12.28 6.23
C ARG A 863 16.01 -11.07 7.03
N ASN A 864 15.70 -9.86 6.58
CA ASN A 864 16.07 -8.63 7.28
C ASN A 864 15.43 -8.60 8.67
N PHE A 865 14.11 -8.85 8.77
CA PHE A 865 13.39 -8.91 10.04
C PHE A 865 14.01 -9.94 11.02
N ILE A 866 14.39 -11.12 10.53
CA ILE A 866 15.08 -12.13 11.36
C ILE A 866 16.44 -11.59 11.82
N SER A 867 17.26 -11.01 10.94
CA SER A 867 18.57 -10.46 11.30
C SER A 867 18.48 -9.28 12.28
N GLU A 868 17.54 -8.37 12.09
CA GLU A 868 17.31 -7.18 12.94
C GLU A 868 16.83 -7.58 14.35
N ASN A 869 16.02 -8.63 14.48
CA ASN A 869 15.53 -9.10 15.78
C ASN A 869 16.43 -10.16 16.43
N ALA A 870 17.36 -10.79 15.70
CA ALA A 870 18.23 -11.83 16.24
C ALA A 870 19.13 -11.35 17.39
N GLU A 871 19.57 -10.08 17.36
CA GLU A 871 20.38 -9.49 18.43
C GLU A 871 19.62 -9.28 19.75
N SER A 872 18.28 -9.40 19.73
CA SER A 872 17.44 -9.33 20.94
C SER A 872 17.22 -10.67 21.65
N LEU A 873 17.69 -11.78 21.07
CA LEU A 873 17.55 -13.12 21.63
C LEU A 873 18.73 -13.46 22.56
N ASN A 874 18.44 -13.89 23.79
CA ASN A 874 19.47 -14.52 24.63
C ASN A 874 19.87 -15.87 24.01
N LEU A 875 21.17 -16.09 23.87
CA LEU A 875 21.73 -17.37 23.42
C LEU A 875 21.41 -18.54 24.37
N GLY A 876 20.99 -18.28 25.61
CA GLY A 876 20.53 -19.29 26.57
C GLY A 876 19.08 -19.75 26.36
N ASP A 877 18.27 -19.00 25.62
CA ASP A 877 16.86 -19.32 25.37
C ASP A 877 16.68 -20.19 24.10
N LEU A 878 17.79 -20.49 23.41
CA LEU A 878 17.84 -21.33 22.20
C LEU A 878 18.17 -22.79 22.59
N ASP A 879 17.26 -23.72 22.29
CA ASP A 879 17.48 -25.17 22.48
C ASP A 879 18.40 -25.70 21.36
N VAL A 880 19.72 -25.70 21.62
CA VAL A 880 20.81 -26.12 20.70
C VAL A 880 21.33 -27.51 21.05
#